data_AF-A0AAQ2IT62-F1
#
_entry.id   AF-A0AAQ2IT62-F1
#
_cell.length_a   1.000
_cell.length_b   1.000
_cell.length_c   1.000
_cell.angle_alpha   90.00
_cell.angle_beta   90.00
_cell.angle_gamma   90.00
#
_symmetry.space_group_name_H-M   'P 1'
#
loop_
_entity.id
_entity.type
_entity.pdbx_description
1 polymer ?
#
loop_
_entity_poly.entity_id
_entity_poly.type
_entity_poly.pdbx_seq_one_letter_code
_entity_poly.pdbx_strand_id
1 'polypeptide(L)'
;MSLYPIRVYGVELEFSATTSMPFFHQAVLRGFINTLLNIPEQIQNRVLVHAPESGVIQYQKGTRYRFYLISINLPEIHLEQLFTQLTHLPRSAAHCYGALAHNIKLHQIFDPLTQMPVAHPLMTTQYDHHSILLEAEQWQRYSEQYHSVTLSFQSPVRLSHSGKRVYQQSDELHGSLIIDRCFDAYASLCQVLGYTRPARQAPVECYMTADLHWADTSYQGKGKQAKQLGGLVGTLTLNTRQLSYDNWVTLVLGQYIGIGQNRNFGMGRYRLCGEQGELGFIPLPRTTPLLHQVFNLQTLELAWQHEIKKLPKSAQSTWGPQAFERLLSALQNQHYQPGALSPKMLDKPGQKQRLLLLPSFIDKVAHKALSTWLGTSLDLLYSKSSYAYRRGYSRLTARDSIVQAVRAGYEYVLDADIKQFFASLQPSQVIARLKALYGDDPLWAILNAMLHAPIANTQQHDISKVSGLNLGSSLSPVLANLMLDPFDAILGNQEQRLVRYADDFLILCRTKQQAERTLENVKKVIAHQGLDTCRPRIYPLIELQYSLHYLVAIETTNSVLTKYVELLLLKYGDKVQMGLYDIKILDNHELNLLKQQLSALQAAHHKSAIIRFYAQNKETQAKSFTLNKTSNGSKQKSKKGELS
;
A
#
# COMPACT_ATOMS: atom_id res chain seq x y z
N MET A 1 -23.99 24.88 -21.93
CA MET A 1 -24.22 25.92 -20.91
C MET A 1 -24.47 25.39 -19.48
N SER A 2 -24.77 24.11 -19.26
CA SER A 2 -25.32 23.61 -17.97
C SER A 2 -24.36 23.54 -16.77
N LEU A 3 -23.07 23.31 -16.97
CA LEU A 3 -22.12 23.01 -15.88
C LEU A 3 -21.30 24.21 -15.39
N TYR A 4 -21.51 25.38 -15.99
CA TYR A 4 -20.65 26.55 -15.79
C TYR A 4 -21.32 27.58 -14.87
N PRO A 5 -20.52 28.41 -14.18
CA PRO A 5 -19.06 28.38 -14.14
C PRO A 5 -18.52 27.24 -13.27
N ILE A 6 -17.38 26.68 -13.68
CA ILE A 6 -16.56 25.82 -12.82
C ILE A 6 -15.57 26.73 -12.10
N ARG A 7 -15.44 26.57 -10.78
CA ARG A 7 -14.45 27.32 -9.97
C ARG A 7 -13.62 26.36 -9.15
N VAL A 8 -12.34 26.67 -8.98
CA VAL A 8 -11.43 25.85 -8.17
C VAL A 8 -10.80 26.74 -7.10
N TYR A 9 -10.89 26.32 -5.85
CA TYR A 9 -10.31 27.00 -4.71
C TYR A 9 -9.26 26.11 -4.06
N GLY A 10 -8.06 26.65 -3.84
CA GLY A 10 -7.08 26.04 -2.96
C GLY A 10 -7.40 26.41 -1.52
N VAL A 11 -7.51 25.41 -0.64
CA VAL A 11 -7.73 25.62 0.79
C VAL A 11 -6.55 25.06 1.55
N GLU A 12 -5.94 25.90 2.37
CA GLU A 12 -4.90 25.49 3.31
C GLU A 12 -5.42 25.55 4.73
N LEU A 13 -5.27 24.44 5.43
CA LEU A 13 -5.57 24.30 6.83
C LEU A 13 -4.27 24.13 7.62
N GLU A 14 -4.32 24.41 8.92
CA GLU A 14 -3.25 24.10 9.87
C GLU A 14 -3.80 23.17 10.95
N PHE A 15 -3.11 22.05 11.19
CA PHE A 15 -3.49 21.14 12.26
C PHE A 15 -3.15 21.71 13.64
N SER A 16 -4.14 21.81 14.52
CA SER A 16 -3.96 22.25 15.91
C SER A 16 -3.46 21.15 16.85
N ALA A 17 -3.49 19.89 16.41
CA ALA A 17 -3.01 18.72 17.15
C ALA A 17 -2.49 17.62 16.21
N THR A 18 -1.65 16.73 16.73
CA THR A 18 -1.18 15.55 15.99
C THR A 18 -2.37 14.69 15.57
N THR A 19 -2.39 14.29 14.31
CA THR A 19 -3.55 13.67 13.67
C THR A 19 -3.11 12.58 12.71
N SER A 20 -3.93 11.54 12.54
CA SER A 20 -3.73 10.52 11.51
C SER A 20 -4.87 10.52 10.49
N MET A 21 -4.51 10.31 9.24
CA MET A 21 -5.41 10.24 8.09
C MET A 21 -5.27 8.88 7.41
N PRO A 22 -6.33 8.37 6.73
CA PRO A 22 -6.20 7.21 5.85
C PRO A 22 -5.29 7.53 4.66
N PHE A 23 -4.88 6.53 3.87
CA PHE A 23 -4.04 6.79 2.70
C PHE A 23 -4.73 7.71 1.67
N PHE A 24 -5.97 7.41 1.30
CA PHE A 24 -6.79 8.26 0.43
C PHE A 24 -7.67 9.20 1.27
N HIS A 25 -7.41 10.51 1.18
CA HIS A 25 -8.09 11.53 2.00
C HIS A 25 -9.49 11.89 1.49
N GLN A 26 -9.85 11.49 0.28
CA GLN A 26 -11.08 11.87 -0.42
C GLN A 26 -12.34 11.60 0.39
N ALA A 27 -12.48 10.41 0.99
CA ALA A 27 -13.66 10.10 1.83
C ALA A 27 -13.74 10.96 3.09
N VAL A 28 -12.60 11.24 3.73
CA VAL A 28 -12.56 12.06 4.95
C VAL A 28 -12.90 13.51 4.61
N LEU A 29 -12.29 14.07 3.56
CA LEU A 29 -12.59 15.43 3.11
C LEU A 29 -14.04 15.57 2.66
N ARG A 30 -14.54 14.62 1.86
CA ARG A 30 -15.93 14.66 1.40
C ARG A 30 -16.90 14.61 2.58
N GLY A 31 -16.68 13.70 3.52
CA GLY A 31 -17.48 13.60 4.74
C GLY A 31 -17.43 14.89 5.56
N PHE A 32 -16.23 15.46 5.71
CA PHE A 32 -16.02 16.72 6.42
C PHE A 32 -16.76 17.89 5.77
N ILE A 33 -16.56 18.14 4.46
CA ILE A 33 -17.17 19.24 3.73
C ILE A 33 -18.70 19.11 3.71
N ASN A 34 -19.23 17.91 3.46
CA ASN A 34 -20.69 17.69 3.47
C ASN A 34 -21.30 17.99 4.84
N THR A 35 -20.61 17.59 5.93
CA THR A 35 -21.09 17.83 7.30
C THR A 35 -20.96 19.30 7.68
N LEU A 36 -19.82 19.92 7.36
CA LEU A 36 -19.52 21.32 7.66
C LEU A 36 -20.56 22.26 7.06
N LEU A 37 -20.96 22.01 5.81
CA LEU A 37 -21.88 22.85 5.09
C LEU A 37 -23.36 22.49 5.30
N ASN A 38 -23.65 21.32 5.86
CA ASN A 38 -25.00 20.75 5.91
C ASN A 38 -25.69 20.78 4.52
N ILE A 39 -24.94 20.39 3.47
CA ILE A 39 -25.39 20.56 2.08
C ILE A 39 -26.60 19.66 1.78
N PRO A 40 -27.71 20.19 1.24
CA PRO A 40 -28.79 19.39 0.67
C PRO A 40 -28.27 18.41 -0.38
N GLU A 41 -28.79 17.18 -0.39
CA GLU A 41 -28.37 16.12 -1.30
C GLU A 41 -28.38 16.55 -2.79
N GLN A 42 -29.33 17.43 -3.14
CA GLN A 42 -29.53 18.00 -4.47
C GLN A 42 -28.32 18.79 -5.02
N ILE A 43 -27.54 19.45 -4.16
CA ILE A 43 -26.41 20.28 -4.58
C ILE A 43 -25.05 19.66 -4.21
N GLN A 44 -25.02 18.51 -3.52
CA GLN A 44 -23.77 17.81 -3.17
C GLN A 44 -22.93 17.48 -4.41
N ASN A 45 -23.55 17.16 -5.54
CA ASN A 45 -22.87 16.84 -6.80
C ASN A 45 -22.21 18.07 -7.47
N ARG A 46 -22.47 19.28 -6.96
CA ARG A 46 -21.87 20.54 -7.41
C ARG A 46 -20.59 20.90 -6.64
N VAL A 47 -20.24 20.18 -5.58
CA VAL A 47 -19.00 20.40 -4.81
C VAL A 47 -18.17 19.13 -4.85
N LEU A 48 -16.98 19.20 -5.42
CA LEU A 48 -16.00 18.11 -5.45
C LEU A 48 -14.76 18.51 -4.66
N VAL A 49 -14.02 17.51 -4.20
CA VAL A 49 -12.75 17.69 -3.49
C VAL A 49 -11.63 17.03 -4.26
N HIS A 50 -10.42 17.56 -4.14
CA HIS A 50 -9.21 16.87 -4.55
C HIS A 50 -8.15 17.00 -3.47
N ALA A 51 -7.47 15.88 -3.22
CA ALA A 51 -6.63 15.70 -2.05
C ALA A 51 -5.20 15.36 -2.46
N PRO A 52 -4.40 16.36 -2.86
CA PRO A 52 -3.01 16.14 -3.28
C PRO A 52 -2.17 15.57 -2.13
N GLU A 53 -2.60 15.77 -0.88
CA GLU A 53 -1.92 15.28 0.31
C GLU A 53 -2.05 13.78 0.54
N SER A 54 -2.84 13.05 -0.26
CA SER A 54 -3.01 11.59 -0.11
C SER A 54 -1.66 10.86 -0.07
N GLY A 55 -1.56 9.83 0.78
CA GLY A 55 -0.32 9.14 1.09
C GLY A 55 0.46 9.72 2.28
N VAL A 56 0.14 10.92 2.77
CA VAL A 56 0.63 11.44 4.06
C VAL A 56 -0.36 11.10 5.15
N ILE A 57 0.00 10.15 6.01
CA ILE A 57 -0.96 9.54 6.95
C ILE A 57 -0.81 10.05 8.40
N GLN A 58 0.22 10.85 8.67
CA GLN A 58 0.53 11.42 9.98
C GLN A 58 0.86 12.89 9.84
N TYR A 59 0.16 13.71 10.62
CA TYR A 59 0.36 15.16 10.69
C TYR A 59 0.72 15.55 12.10
N GLN A 60 1.71 16.43 12.25
CA GLN A 60 2.06 17.02 13.53
C GLN A 60 1.25 18.31 13.75
N LYS A 61 1.20 18.78 15.00
CA LYS A 61 0.66 20.11 15.30
C LYS A 61 1.46 21.18 14.53
N GLY A 62 0.76 22.12 13.90
CA GLY A 62 1.32 23.20 13.09
C GLY A 62 1.59 22.80 11.63
N THR A 63 1.44 21.52 11.25
CA THR A 63 1.60 21.11 9.85
C THR A 63 0.46 21.65 9.00
N ARG A 64 0.80 22.22 7.83
CA ARG A 64 -0.19 22.66 6.84
C ARG A 64 -0.76 21.46 6.09
N TYR A 65 -2.02 21.60 5.69
CA TYR A 65 -2.74 20.62 4.90
C TYR A 65 -3.48 21.31 3.77
N ARG A 66 -3.25 20.89 2.52
CA ARG A 66 -3.90 21.48 1.36
C ARG A 66 -4.90 20.52 0.72
N PHE A 67 -6.03 21.07 0.31
CA PHE A 67 -6.93 20.40 -0.60
C PHE A 67 -7.57 21.42 -1.54
N TYR A 68 -8.16 20.92 -2.61
CA TYR A 68 -8.85 21.75 -3.60
C TYR A 68 -10.35 21.49 -3.55
N LEU A 69 -11.12 22.57 -3.56
CA LEU A 69 -12.57 22.54 -3.72
C LEU A 69 -12.91 22.94 -5.15
N ILE A 70 -13.68 22.11 -5.82
CA ILE A 70 -14.19 22.41 -7.16
C ILE A 70 -15.68 22.62 -7.04
N SER A 71 -16.15 23.81 -7.41
CA SER A 71 -17.57 24.09 -7.53
C SER A 71 -18.00 24.01 -8.99
N ILE A 72 -19.13 23.37 -9.25
CA ILE A 72 -19.71 23.21 -10.59
C ILE A 72 -21.06 23.91 -10.60
N ASN A 73 -21.10 25.11 -11.17
CA ASN A 73 -22.29 25.96 -11.23
C ASN A 73 -23.01 26.03 -9.85
N LEU A 74 -22.24 26.22 -8.78
CA LEU A 74 -22.81 26.30 -7.44
C LEU A 74 -23.36 27.71 -7.19
N PRO A 75 -24.62 27.86 -6.70
CA PRO A 75 -25.16 29.17 -6.35
C PRO A 75 -24.29 29.91 -5.32
N GLU A 76 -24.19 31.22 -5.48
CA GLU A 76 -23.31 32.09 -4.68
C GLU A 76 -23.57 31.98 -3.18
N ILE A 77 -24.84 31.92 -2.76
CA ILE A 77 -25.21 31.77 -1.34
C ILE A 77 -24.56 30.55 -0.67
N HIS A 78 -24.40 29.45 -1.40
CA HIS A 78 -23.75 28.25 -0.87
C HIS A 78 -22.22 28.35 -0.89
N LEU A 79 -21.65 29.12 -1.82
CA LEU A 79 -20.22 29.44 -1.84
C LEU A 79 -19.85 30.36 -0.68
N GLU A 80 -20.64 31.40 -0.42
CA GLU A 80 -20.48 32.30 0.72
C GLU A 80 -20.59 31.53 2.03
N GLN A 81 -21.63 30.72 2.19
CA GLN A 81 -21.78 29.85 3.36
C GLN A 81 -20.54 28.96 3.57
N LEU A 82 -20.00 28.38 2.49
CA LEU A 82 -18.77 27.58 2.56
C LEU A 82 -17.57 28.38 3.05
N PHE A 83 -17.36 29.57 2.50
CA PHE A 83 -16.27 30.45 2.94
C PHE A 83 -16.44 30.85 4.41
N THR A 84 -17.63 31.26 4.82
CA THR A 84 -17.95 31.58 6.22
C THR A 84 -17.70 30.39 7.16
N GLN A 85 -18.11 29.18 6.78
CA GLN A 85 -17.84 28.00 7.62
C GLN A 85 -16.34 27.69 7.69
N LEU A 86 -15.58 27.84 6.60
CA LEU A 86 -14.13 27.64 6.63
C LEU A 86 -13.42 28.69 7.49
N THR A 87 -13.77 29.97 7.38
CA THR A 87 -13.12 31.05 8.15
C THR A 87 -13.36 30.96 9.66
N HIS A 88 -14.48 30.36 10.08
CA HIS A 88 -14.81 30.14 11.49
C HIS A 88 -14.25 28.84 12.09
N LEU A 89 -13.40 28.10 11.38
CA LEU A 89 -12.76 26.90 11.93
C LEU A 89 -11.88 27.23 13.16
N PRO A 90 -11.85 26.38 14.20
CA PRO A 90 -12.52 25.07 14.29
C PRO A 90 -13.99 25.13 14.76
N ARG A 91 -14.50 26.31 15.18
CA ARG A 91 -15.82 26.42 15.85
C ARG A 91 -16.97 25.96 14.96
N SER A 92 -16.93 26.30 13.68
CA SER A 92 -17.87 25.85 12.65
C SER A 92 -17.89 24.33 12.44
N ALA A 93 -16.83 23.62 12.81
CA ALA A 93 -16.74 22.17 12.68
C ALA A 93 -17.11 21.42 13.97
N ALA A 94 -17.77 22.07 14.94
CA ALA A 94 -18.12 21.47 16.22
C ALA A 94 -19.03 20.23 16.09
N HIS A 95 -19.87 20.18 15.06
CA HIS A 95 -20.75 19.05 14.74
C HIS A 95 -20.14 18.06 13.74
N CYS A 96 -18.92 18.31 13.27
CA CYS A 96 -18.19 17.39 12.40
C CYS A 96 -17.58 16.23 13.20
N TYR A 97 -17.22 15.15 12.51
CA TYR A 97 -16.63 13.96 13.10
C TYR A 97 -15.36 13.55 12.34
N GLY A 98 -14.47 12.83 13.00
CA GLY A 98 -13.26 12.28 12.41
C GLY A 98 -12.05 13.21 12.50
N ALA A 99 -11.02 12.90 11.71
CA ALA A 99 -9.68 13.47 11.82
C ALA A 99 -9.58 14.96 11.44
N LEU A 100 -10.64 15.59 10.92
CA LEU A 100 -10.68 17.03 10.62
C LEU A 100 -11.62 17.79 11.57
N ALA A 101 -12.20 17.11 12.56
CA ALA A 101 -13.11 17.73 13.51
C ALA A 101 -12.31 18.34 14.67
N HIS A 102 -12.56 19.62 14.98
CA HIS A 102 -12.02 20.37 16.12
C HIS A 102 -10.49 20.59 16.16
N ASN A 103 -9.74 20.03 15.21
CA ASN A 103 -8.28 20.00 15.24
C ASN A 103 -7.64 20.74 14.05
N ILE A 104 -8.38 21.60 13.36
CA ILE A 104 -7.92 22.36 12.21
C ILE A 104 -8.31 23.83 12.32
N LYS A 105 -7.49 24.69 11.74
CA LYS A 105 -7.77 26.11 11.53
C LYS A 105 -7.58 26.44 10.06
N LEU A 106 -8.34 27.40 9.55
CA LEU A 106 -8.06 27.92 8.22
C LEU A 106 -6.76 28.74 8.25
N HIS A 107 -5.84 28.42 7.35
CA HIS A 107 -4.66 29.24 7.10
C HIS A 107 -4.95 30.26 6.00
N GLN A 108 -5.45 29.79 4.85
CA GLN A 108 -5.89 30.66 3.75
C GLN A 108 -6.79 29.91 2.76
N ILE A 109 -7.54 30.69 1.98
CA ILE A 109 -8.15 30.26 0.72
C ILE A 109 -7.46 31.05 -0.39
N PHE A 110 -7.10 30.40 -1.49
CA PHE A 110 -6.36 31.01 -2.59
C PHE A 110 -6.82 30.48 -3.94
N ASP A 111 -6.55 31.24 -4.99
CA ASP A 111 -6.80 30.83 -6.37
C ASP A 111 -5.62 29.96 -6.86
N PRO A 112 -5.85 28.70 -7.26
CA PRO A 112 -4.79 27.81 -7.71
C PRO A 112 -4.02 28.28 -8.96
N LEU A 113 -4.63 29.11 -9.81
CA LEU A 113 -3.99 29.63 -11.00
C LEU A 113 -3.08 30.81 -10.65
N THR A 114 -3.61 31.81 -9.95
CA THR A 114 -2.87 33.05 -9.65
C THR A 114 -2.03 32.96 -8.38
N GLN A 115 -2.26 31.94 -7.54
CA GLN A 115 -1.68 31.75 -6.21
C GLN A 115 -2.01 32.89 -5.23
N MET A 116 -2.97 33.77 -5.58
CA MET A 116 -3.36 34.90 -4.75
C MET A 116 -4.43 34.49 -3.73
N PRO A 117 -4.41 35.07 -2.52
CA PRO A 117 -5.47 34.87 -1.54
C PRO A 117 -6.84 35.30 -2.07
N VAL A 118 -7.88 34.52 -1.76
CA VAL A 118 -9.26 34.75 -2.18
C VAL A 118 -10.10 35.07 -0.94
N ALA A 119 -10.45 36.35 -0.77
CA ALA A 119 -11.25 36.81 0.37
C ALA A 119 -12.76 36.61 0.14
N HIS A 120 -13.22 36.65 -1.12
CA HIS A 120 -14.61 36.48 -1.51
C HIS A 120 -14.75 35.36 -2.55
N PRO A 121 -15.76 34.48 -2.49
CA PRO A 121 -15.85 33.32 -3.39
C PRO A 121 -15.85 33.67 -4.88
N LEU A 122 -16.34 34.85 -5.27
CA LEU A 122 -16.36 35.30 -6.66
C LEU A 122 -15.01 35.82 -7.18
N MET A 123 -14.00 36.03 -6.33
CA MET A 123 -12.69 36.57 -6.73
C MET A 123 -11.71 35.51 -7.28
N THR A 124 -12.18 34.28 -7.49
CA THR A 124 -11.37 33.21 -8.09
C THR A 124 -11.53 33.17 -9.60
N THR A 125 -10.52 32.66 -10.30
CA THR A 125 -10.59 32.30 -11.71
C THR A 125 -11.78 31.40 -11.97
N GLN A 126 -12.61 31.81 -12.94
CA GLN A 126 -13.75 31.03 -13.42
C GLN A 126 -13.38 30.33 -14.73
N TYR A 127 -13.77 29.06 -14.82
CA TYR A 127 -13.70 28.29 -16.05
C TYR A 127 -15.12 28.22 -16.60
N ASP A 128 -15.36 29.01 -17.63
CA ASP A 128 -16.63 29.01 -18.37
C ASP A 128 -16.59 28.05 -19.55
N HIS A 129 -17.67 28.01 -20.32
CA HIS A 129 -17.74 27.15 -21.50
C HIS A 129 -16.64 27.48 -22.51
N HIS A 130 -16.36 28.77 -22.72
CA HIS A 130 -15.38 29.21 -23.69
C HIS A 130 -13.96 28.76 -23.30
N SER A 131 -13.60 28.85 -22.02
CA SER A 131 -12.32 28.39 -21.49
C SER A 131 -12.06 26.92 -21.77
N ILE A 132 -13.08 26.07 -21.60
CA ILE A 132 -12.99 24.63 -21.88
C ILE A 132 -12.84 24.35 -23.38
N LEU A 133 -13.56 25.08 -24.23
CA LEU A 133 -13.44 24.95 -25.69
C LEU A 133 -12.05 25.35 -26.20
N LEU A 134 -11.47 26.41 -25.63
CA LEU A 134 -10.10 26.84 -25.95
C LEU A 134 -9.07 25.82 -25.52
N GLU A 135 -9.20 25.23 -24.32
CA GLU A 135 -8.29 24.17 -23.87
C GLU A 135 -8.43 22.93 -24.76
N ALA A 136 -9.64 22.56 -25.18
CA ALA A 136 -9.87 21.46 -26.12
C ALA A 136 -9.23 21.71 -27.50
N GLU A 137 -9.32 22.93 -28.02
CA GLU A 137 -8.67 23.33 -29.28
C GLU A 137 -7.14 23.23 -29.20
N GLN A 138 -6.55 23.66 -28.07
CA GLN A 138 -5.11 23.54 -27.84
C GLN A 138 -4.65 22.09 -27.84
N TRP A 139 -5.39 21.21 -27.15
CA TRP A 139 -5.09 19.78 -27.13
C TRP A 139 -5.29 19.11 -28.49
N GLN A 140 -6.30 19.52 -29.26
CA GLN A 140 -6.48 19.03 -30.63
C GLN A 140 -5.29 19.39 -31.52
N ARG A 141 -4.85 20.65 -31.50
CA ARG A 141 -3.65 21.11 -32.24
C ARG A 141 -2.40 20.36 -31.80
N TYR A 142 -2.22 20.15 -30.49
CA TYR A 142 -1.14 19.33 -29.97
C TYR A 142 -1.17 17.91 -30.56
N SER A 143 -2.36 17.31 -30.61
CA SER A 143 -2.57 15.97 -31.17
C SER A 143 -2.31 15.87 -32.68
N GLU A 144 -2.42 16.95 -33.45
CA GLU A 144 -2.04 16.96 -34.87
C GLU A 144 -0.53 16.72 -35.05
N GLN A 145 0.29 17.14 -34.08
CA GLN A 145 1.74 16.96 -34.12
C GLN A 145 2.20 15.63 -33.51
N TYR A 146 1.65 15.24 -32.35
CA TYR A 146 2.17 14.11 -31.57
C TYR A 146 1.32 12.84 -31.67
N HIS A 147 0.04 12.96 -32.03
CA HIS A 147 -0.92 11.86 -32.13
C HIS A 147 -1.10 11.01 -30.86
N SER A 148 -0.65 11.51 -29.72
CA SER A 148 -0.74 10.86 -28.42
C SER A 148 -1.11 11.87 -27.33
N VAL A 149 -1.85 11.41 -26.33
CA VAL A 149 -2.06 12.17 -25.08
C VAL A 149 -2.11 11.21 -23.90
N THR A 150 -1.49 11.58 -22.79
CA THR A 150 -1.45 10.78 -21.57
C THR A 150 -2.39 11.35 -20.53
N LEU A 151 -3.29 10.52 -20.00
CA LEU A 151 -4.09 10.80 -18.82
C LEU A 151 -3.31 10.33 -17.59
N SER A 152 -2.86 11.26 -16.76
CA SER A 152 -2.23 10.99 -15.47
C SER A 152 -3.26 11.09 -14.35
N PHE A 153 -3.70 9.94 -13.81
CA PHE A 153 -4.73 9.88 -12.77
C PHE A 153 -4.20 10.44 -11.44
N GLN A 154 -4.81 11.54 -11.01
CA GLN A 154 -4.51 12.23 -9.74
C GLN A 154 -5.29 11.66 -8.56
N SER A 155 -6.23 10.75 -8.84
CA SER A 155 -7.00 10.03 -7.83
C SER A 155 -7.49 8.71 -8.42
N PRO A 156 -7.70 7.67 -7.60
CA PRO A 156 -8.09 6.37 -8.11
C PRO A 156 -9.41 6.41 -8.89
N VAL A 157 -9.49 5.69 -10.00
CA VAL A 157 -10.68 5.59 -10.85
C VAL A 157 -11.24 4.17 -10.82
N ARG A 158 -12.57 4.04 -10.66
CA ARG A 158 -13.26 2.76 -10.88
C ARG A 158 -14.05 2.82 -12.17
N LEU A 159 -13.61 2.01 -13.12
CA LEU A 159 -14.24 1.85 -14.42
C LEU A 159 -15.13 0.60 -14.40
N SER A 160 -16.19 0.64 -15.18
CA SER A 160 -17.04 -0.51 -15.42
C SER A 160 -17.44 -0.59 -16.87
N HIS A 161 -17.53 -1.80 -17.40
CA HIS A 161 -18.00 -2.10 -18.74
C HIS A 161 -19.09 -3.17 -18.62
N SER A 162 -20.24 -2.98 -19.29
CA SER A 162 -21.37 -3.93 -19.25
C SER A 162 -21.81 -4.37 -17.83
N GLY A 163 -21.77 -3.45 -16.87
CA GLY A 163 -22.13 -3.70 -15.47
C GLY A 163 -21.06 -4.41 -14.61
N LYS A 164 -19.94 -4.85 -15.21
CA LYS A 164 -18.80 -5.46 -14.51
C LYS A 164 -17.71 -4.43 -14.23
N ARG A 165 -16.97 -4.62 -13.13
CA ARG A 165 -15.83 -3.76 -12.79
C ARG A 165 -14.64 -4.15 -13.66
N VAL A 166 -14.02 -3.14 -14.27
CA VAL A 166 -12.80 -3.30 -15.04
C VAL A 166 -11.61 -3.22 -14.08
N TYR A 167 -10.74 -4.22 -14.15
CA TYR A 167 -9.49 -4.31 -13.40
C TYR A 167 -8.30 -4.13 -14.34
N GLN A 168 -7.10 -3.93 -13.79
CA GLN A 168 -5.87 -3.71 -14.55
C GLN A 168 -5.60 -4.81 -15.60
N GLN A 169 -6.04 -6.04 -15.34
CA GLN A 169 -5.83 -7.21 -16.21
C GLN A 169 -7.06 -7.56 -17.08
N SER A 170 -8.00 -6.62 -17.23
CA SER A 170 -9.21 -6.87 -17.98
C SER A 170 -8.99 -6.53 -19.45
N ASP A 171 -9.21 -7.51 -20.32
CA ASP A 171 -9.29 -7.30 -21.78
C ASP A 171 -10.38 -6.29 -22.16
N GLU A 172 -11.26 -5.89 -21.23
CA GLU A 172 -12.31 -4.88 -21.44
C GLU A 172 -11.79 -3.43 -21.34
N LEU A 173 -10.53 -3.23 -20.90
CA LEU A 173 -9.93 -1.90 -20.88
C LEU A 173 -9.46 -1.56 -22.31
N HIS A 174 -10.20 -0.68 -22.99
CA HIS A 174 -9.83 -0.11 -24.30
C HIS A 174 -9.97 1.43 -24.30
N GLY A 175 -9.33 2.13 -25.24
CA GLY A 175 -9.31 3.60 -25.24
C GLY A 175 -10.70 4.22 -25.39
N SER A 176 -11.60 3.56 -26.15
CA SER A 176 -13.01 3.94 -26.30
C SER A 176 -13.75 4.01 -24.96
N LEU A 177 -13.44 3.10 -24.03
CA LEU A 177 -14.06 3.07 -22.70
C LEU A 177 -13.78 4.34 -21.91
N ILE A 178 -12.57 4.89 -21.99
CA ILE A 178 -12.19 6.11 -21.26
C ILE A 178 -13.00 7.31 -21.76
N ILE A 179 -13.08 7.46 -23.08
CA ILE A 179 -13.85 8.52 -23.75
C ILE A 179 -15.33 8.39 -23.36
N ASP A 180 -15.87 7.17 -23.40
CA ASP A 180 -17.24 6.88 -23.00
C ASP A 180 -17.53 7.24 -21.55
N ARG A 181 -16.59 6.97 -20.63
CA ARG A 181 -16.74 7.31 -19.21
C ARG A 181 -16.59 8.81 -18.96
N CYS A 182 -15.84 9.54 -19.77
CA CYS A 182 -15.82 11.01 -19.74
C CYS A 182 -17.19 11.56 -20.14
N PHE A 183 -17.75 11.08 -21.25
CA PHE A 183 -19.09 11.47 -21.70
C PHE A 183 -20.16 11.10 -20.65
N ASP A 184 -20.11 9.90 -20.08
CA ASP A 184 -21.09 9.48 -19.06
C ASP A 184 -21.03 10.35 -17.82
N ALA A 185 -19.84 10.75 -17.38
CA ALA A 185 -19.69 11.66 -16.24
C ALA A 185 -20.33 13.02 -16.54
N TYR A 186 -20.08 13.57 -17.72
CA TYR A 186 -20.71 14.80 -18.20
C TYR A 186 -22.24 14.68 -18.28
N ALA A 187 -22.74 13.65 -18.96
CA ALA A 187 -24.16 13.43 -19.19
C ALA A 187 -24.93 13.15 -17.89
N SER A 188 -24.35 12.36 -16.99
CA SER A 188 -24.90 12.08 -15.66
C SER A 188 -25.00 13.36 -14.83
N LEU A 189 -23.97 14.21 -14.86
CA LEU A 189 -24.00 15.46 -14.13
C LEU A 189 -25.05 16.42 -14.68
N CYS A 190 -25.18 16.57 -16.00
CA CYS A 190 -26.27 17.35 -16.61
C CYS A 190 -27.65 16.89 -16.09
N GLN A 191 -27.91 15.59 -16.10
CA GLN A 191 -29.17 15.01 -15.64
C GLN A 191 -29.43 15.27 -14.14
N VAL A 192 -28.42 15.05 -13.29
CA VAL A 192 -28.51 15.30 -11.84
C VAL A 192 -28.77 16.76 -11.53
N LEU A 193 -28.26 17.67 -12.36
CA LEU A 193 -28.44 19.11 -12.20
C LEU A 193 -29.72 19.65 -12.86
N GLY A 194 -30.58 18.77 -13.39
CA GLY A 194 -31.87 19.13 -13.98
C GLY A 194 -31.82 19.59 -15.45
N TYR A 195 -30.69 19.39 -16.13
CA TYR A 195 -30.52 19.72 -17.54
C TYR A 195 -30.79 18.53 -18.45
N THR A 196 -31.13 18.81 -19.71
CA THR A 196 -31.29 17.79 -20.75
C THR A 196 -30.02 16.98 -20.91
N ARG A 197 -30.17 15.65 -20.96
CA ARG A 197 -29.05 14.74 -21.20
C ARG A 197 -28.51 14.99 -22.62
N PRO A 198 -27.20 15.23 -22.79
CA PRO A 198 -26.60 15.41 -24.11
C PRO A 198 -26.75 14.13 -24.95
N ALA A 199 -26.86 14.30 -26.27
CA ALA A 199 -26.90 13.19 -27.21
C ALA A 199 -25.53 12.50 -27.26
N ARG A 200 -25.53 11.16 -27.22
CA ARG A 200 -24.31 10.36 -27.28
C ARG A 200 -23.89 10.18 -28.73
N GLN A 201 -22.62 10.46 -29.01
CA GLN A 201 -22.01 10.17 -30.30
C GLN A 201 -21.61 8.70 -30.39
N ALA A 202 -21.40 8.22 -31.62
CA ALA A 202 -20.92 6.86 -31.84
C ALA A 202 -19.59 6.63 -31.12
N PRO A 203 -19.34 5.42 -30.57
CA PRO A 203 -18.06 5.10 -29.95
C PRO A 203 -16.92 5.27 -30.96
N VAL A 204 -15.79 5.80 -30.48
CA VAL A 204 -14.58 5.98 -31.29
C VAL A 204 -13.62 4.85 -30.98
N GLU A 205 -13.11 4.17 -32.01
CA GLU A 205 -12.01 3.23 -31.83
C GLU A 205 -10.74 3.99 -31.48
N CYS A 206 -10.15 3.65 -30.33
CA CYS A 206 -8.97 4.35 -29.83
C CYS A 206 -8.02 3.34 -29.21
N TYR A 207 -6.84 3.20 -29.83
CA TYR A 207 -5.75 2.42 -29.27
C TYR A 207 -5.15 3.14 -28.07
N MET A 208 -4.62 2.37 -27.12
CA MET A 208 -4.00 2.93 -25.94
C MET A 208 -2.90 2.04 -25.38
N THR A 209 -2.03 2.65 -24.59
CA THR A 209 -1.11 1.98 -23.66
C THR A 209 -1.45 2.43 -22.24
N ALA A 210 -1.22 1.56 -21.26
CA ALA A 210 -1.57 1.85 -19.87
C ALA A 210 -0.49 1.34 -18.92
N ASP A 211 -0.06 2.21 -18.00
CA ASP A 211 0.70 1.85 -16.81
C ASP A 211 -0.16 2.19 -15.59
N LEU A 212 -1.17 1.34 -15.40
CA LEU A 212 -2.15 1.49 -14.32
C LEU A 212 -1.91 0.46 -13.24
N HIS A 213 -2.21 0.80 -12.00
CA HIS A 213 -2.13 -0.10 -10.85
C HIS A 213 -3.41 -0.02 -10.05
N TRP A 214 -3.83 -1.14 -9.46
CA TRP A 214 -4.95 -1.13 -8.52
C TRP A 214 -4.48 -0.72 -7.13
N ALA A 215 -5.20 0.21 -6.50
CA ALA A 215 -4.94 0.63 -5.13
C ALA A 215 -6.27 0.84 -4.39
N ASP A 216 -6.48 0.09 -3.31
CA ASP A 216 -7.68 0.17 -2.49
C ASP A 216 -7.33 0.36 -1.01
N THR A 217 -8.22 1.07 -0.32
CA THR A 217 -8.19 1.27 1.12
C THR A 217 -9.54 0.92 1.70
N SER A 218 -9.55 0.37 2.91
CA SER A 218 -10.77 0.18 3.66
C SER A 218 -11.10 1.42 4.47
N TYR A 219 -12.35 1.87 4.44
CA TYR A 219 -12.86 2.91 5.33
C TYR A 219 -14.18 2.50 5.96
N GLN A 220 -14.45 2.99 7.16
CA GLN A 220 -15.69 2.75 7.88
C GLN A 220 -16.50 4.04 7.93
N GLY A 221 -17.69 4.02 7.33
CA GLY A 221 -18.70 5.06 7.55
C GLY A 221 -19.40 4.86 8.89
N LYS A 222 -20.10 5.88 9.41
CA LYS A 222 -20.87 5.81 10.65
C LYS A 222 -21.73 4.53 10.72
N GLY A 223 -21.36 3.59 11.60
CA GLY A 223 -22.15 2.40 11.94
C GLY A 223 -22.29 1.32 10.85
N LYS A 224 -21.47 1.32 9.78
CA LYS A 224 -21.61 0.37 8.65
C LYS A 224 -20.38 -0.51 8.46
N GLN A 225 -20.57 -1.67 7.82
CA GLN A 225 -19.51 -2.57 7.37
C GLN A 225 -18.42 -1.80 6.60
N ALA A 226 -17.17 -2.25 6.73
CA ALA A 226 -16.03 -1.66 6.04
C ALA A 226 -16.27 -1.64 4.52
N LYS A 227 -16.16 -0.46 3.91
CA LYS A 227 -16.27 -0.25 2.47
C LYS A 227 -14.88 -0.08 1.87
N GLN A 228 -14.71 -0.50 0.62
CA GLN A 228 -13.50 -0.22 -0.14
C GLN A 228 -13.63 1.12 -0.86
N LEU A 229 -12.57 1.92 -0.79
CA LEU A 229 -12.38 3.13 -1.58
C LEU A 229 -11.02 3.04 -2.28
N GLY A 230 -11.01 3.37 -3.56
CA GLY A 230 -9.82 3.25 -4.41
C GLY A 230 -10.21 2.84 -5.82
N GLY A 231 -9.27 2.29 -6.58
CA GLY A 231 -9.42 1.93 -7.99
C GLY A 231 -8.09 1.92 -8.72
N LEU A 232 -8.13 2.11 -10.04
CA LEU A 232 -6.95 2.25 -10.89
C LEU A 232 -6.27 3.61 -10.66
N VAL A 233 -4.95 3.60 -10.51
CA VAL A 233 -4.08 4.79 -10.44
C VAL A 233 -2.96 4.64 -11.47
N GLY A 234 -2.31 5.74 -11.87
CA GLY A 234 -1.20 5.71 -12.82
C GLY A 234 -1.52 6.46 -14.11
N THR A 235 -0.97 6.02 -15.23
CA THR A 235 -1.07 6.71 -16.51
C THR A 235 -1.71 5.85 -17.60
N LEU A 236 -2.40 6.52 -18.52
CA LEU A 236 -2.99 5.89 -19.70
C LEU A 236 -2.79 6.80 -20.89
N THR A 237 -2.11 6.31 -21.94
CA THR A 237 -1.82 7.08 -23.14
C THR A 237 -2.73 6.64 -24.27
N LEU A 238 -3.50 7.58 -24.82
CA LEU A 238 -4.42 7.38 -25.93
C LEU A 238 -3.74 7.75 -27.26
N ASN A 239 -4.02 6.96 -28.31
CA ASN A 239 -3.79 7.39 -29.68
C ASN A 239 -4.92 8.31 -30.12
N THR A 240 -4.59 9.53 -30.54
CA THR A 240 -5.58 10.60 -30.67
C THR A 240 -6.06 10.85 -32.10
N ARG A 241 -5.56 10.09 -33.10
CA ARG A 241 -5.84 10.34 -34.53
C ARG A 241 -7.33 10.29 -34.89
N GLN A 242 -8.10 9.48 -34.19
CA GLN A 242 -9.53 9.28 -34.47
C GLN A 242 -10.44 10.16 -33.59
N LEU A 243 -9.87 10.97 -32.69
CA LEU A 243 -10.67 11.78 -31.77
C LEU A 243 -11.27 12.98 -32.49
N SER A 244 -12.59 13.14 -32.37
CA SER A 244 -13.30 14.34 -32.80
C SER A 244 -13.05 15.50 -31.83
N TYR A 245 -13.41 16.72 -32.25
CA TYR A 245 -13.39 17.88 -31.36
C TYR A 245 -14.25 17.69 -30.10
N ASP A 246 -15.42 17.05 -30.22
CA ASP A 246 -16.29 16.77 -29.07
C ASP A 246 -15.67 15.76 -28.09
N ASN A 247 -14.84 14.83 -28.58
CA ASN A 247 -14.04 13.97 -27.71
C ASN A 247 -13.03 14.80 -26.90
N TRP A 248 -12.39 15.79 -27.50
CA TRP A 248 -11.50 16.70 -26.77
C TRP A 248 -12.22 17.51 -25.70
N VAL A 249 -13.40 18.06 -26.02
CA VAL A 249 -14.22 18.80 -25.05
C VAL A 249 -14.58 17.91 -23.85
N THR A 250 -14.99 16.66 -24.08
CA THR A 250 -15.32 15.73 -22.99
C THR A 250 -14.10 15.27 -22.20
N LEU A 251 -12.95 15.04 -22.86
CA LEU A 251 -11.68 14.73 -22.21
C LEU A 251 -11.19 15.88 -21.31
N VAL A 252 -11.30 17.12 -21.78
CA VAL A 252 -10.93 18.30 -20.98
C VAL A 252 -11.88 18.44 -19.80
N LEU A 253 -13.20 18.36 -20.00
CA LEU A 253 -14.18 18.40 -18.92
C LEU A 253 -13.92 17.35 -17.84
N GLY A 254 -13.54 16.12 -18.24
CA GLY A 254 -13.23 15.02 -17.33
C GLY A 254 -12.13 15.33 -16.31
N GLN A 255 -11.16 16.19 -16.64
CA GLN A 255 -10.10 16.63 -15.70
C GLN A 255 -10.69 17.37 -14.48
N TYR A 256 -11.74 18.15 -14.71
CA TYR A 256 -12.39 18.98 -13.70
C TYR A 256 -13.45 18.21 -12.93
N ILE A 257 -14.33 17.50 -13.62
CA ILE A 257 -15.49 16.85 -12.99
C ILE A 257 -15.18 15.45 -12.45
N GLY A 258 -14.10 14.82 -12.91
CA GLY A 258 -13.74 13.43 -12.60
C GLY A 258 -14.61 12.40 -13.33
N ILE A 259 -14.11 11.16 -13.46
CA ILE A 259 -14.79 10.07 -14.18
C ILE A 259 -15.00 8.82 -13.29
N GLY A 260 -15.85 7.89 -13.75
CA GLY A 260 -16.09 6.61 -13.08
C GLY A 260 -17.06 6.65 -11.90
N GLN A 261 -17.16 5.54 -11.16
CA GLN A 261 -18.26 5.27 -10.22
C GLN A 261 -18.27 6.16 -8.95
N ASN A 262 -17.10 6.63 -8.51
CA ASN A 262 -16.93 7.30 -7.20
C ASN A 262 -16.69 8.82 -7.31
N ARG A 263 -17.11 9.44 -8.41
CA ARG A 263 -16.92 10.87 -8.70
C ARG A 263 -17.35 11.79 -7.54
N ASN A 264 -18.42 11.44 -6.84
CA ASN A 264 -18.94 12.20 -5.71
C ASN A 264 -18.01 12.26 -4.49
N PHE A 265 -17.00 11.39 -4.42
CA PHE A 265 -15.93 11.47 -3.42
C PHE A 265 -14.75 12.32 -3.90
N GLY A 266 -14.78 12.86 -5.13
CA GLY A 266 -13.64 13.53 -5.75
C GLY A 266 -12.65 12.58 -6.43
N MET A 267 -13.10 11.37 -6.76
CA MET A 267 -12.29 10.30 -7.36
C MET A 267 -12.38 10.31 -8.89
N GLY A 268 -11.44 9.63 -9.54
CA GLY A 268 -11.34 9.53 -11.00
C GLY A 268 -10.96 10.83 -11.70
N ARG A 269 -10.31 11.76 -10.99
CA ARG A 269 -9.65 12.91 -11.60
C ARG A 269 -8.34 12.48 -12.26
N TYR A 270 -8.07 13.08 -13.41
CA TYR A 270 -6.79 12.96 -14.13
C TYR A 270 -6.38 14.32 -14.67
N ARG A 271 -5.13 14.41 -15.13
CA ARG A 271 -4.62 15.52 -15.94
C ARG A 271 -4.17 14.99 -17.29
N LEU A 272 -4.35 15.79 -18.32
CA LEU A 272 -3.80 15.53 -19.64
C LEU A 272 -2.33 15.99 -19.69
N CYS A 273 -1.48 15.14 -20.23
CA CYS A 273 -0.04 15.33 -20.34
C CYS A 273 0.39 14.96 -21.77
N GLY A 274 1.20 15.82 -22.38
CA GLY A 274 1.89 15.55 -23.64
C GLY A 274 3.34 15.10 -23.39
N GLU A 275 4.04 14.76 -24.48
CA GLU A 275 5.48 14.47 -24.54
C GLU A 275 6.35 15.61 -23.97
N GLN A 276 5.93 16.87 -24.16
CA GLN A 276 6.64 18.05 -23.65
C GLN A 276 6.17 18.49 -22.26
N GLY A 277 5.35 17.68 -21.58
CA GLY A 277 4.76 17.99 -20.29
C GLY A 277 3.29 18.37 -20.38
N GLU A 278 2.80 19.08 -19.38
CA GLU A 278 1.38 19.38 -19.21
C GLU A 278 0.95 20.58 -20.09
N LEU A 279 -0.19 20.46 -20.76
CA LEU A 279 -0.92 21.59 -21.34
C LEU A 279 -2.20 21.78 -20.52
N GLY A 280 -2.23 22.73 -19.60
CA GLY A 280 -3.41 22.97 -18.77
C GLY A 280 -3.13 23.68 -17.46
N PHE A 281 -4.16 24.33 -16.92
CA PHE A 281 -3.98 25.56 -16.15
C PHE A 281 -3.96 25.42 -14.61
N ILE A 282 -4.01 24.22 -14.02
CA ILE A 282 -4.05 24.11 -12.54
C ILE A 282 -3.01 23.13 -12.00
N PRO A 283 -1.86 23.62 -11.50
CA PRO A 283 -0.98 22.81 -10.68
C PRO A 283 -1.67 22.50 -9.34
N LEU A 284 -1.61 21.23 -8.93
CA LEU A 284 -2.21 20.77 -7.67
C LEU A 284 -1.15 20.30 -6.65
N PRO A 285 -0.09 21.09 -6.35
CA PRO A 285 0.98 20.63 -5.50
C PRO A 285 0.56 20.59 -4.03
N ARG A 286 1.25 19.74 -3.27
CA ARG A 286 1.21 19.68 -1.80
C ARG A 286 1.65 21.00 -1.18
N THR A 287 1.33 21.23 0.11
CA THR A 287 1.92 22.34 0.86
C THR A 287 3.42 22.19 1.05
N THR A 288 3.87 20.95 1.22
CA THR A 288 5.27 20.61 1.46
C THR A 288 5.60 19.37 0.65
N PRO A 289 6.65 19.40 -0.19
CA PRO A 289 7.08 18.21 -0.92
C PRO A 289 7.32 17.03 0.02
N LEU A 290 6.99 15.81 -0.43
CA LEU A 290 7.26 14.58 0.31
C LEU A 290 8.74 14.47 0.63
N LEU A 291 9.62 14.92 -0.26
CA LEU A 291 11.06 15.02 0.02
C LEU A 291 11.37 15.64 1.39
N HIS A 292 10.76 16.79 1.70
CA HIS A 292 11.00 17.52 2.95
C HIS A 292 10.24 16.88 4.12
N GLN A 293 9.09 16.26 3.88
CA GLN A 293 8.36 15.52 4.91
C GLN A 293 9.11 14.24 5.33
N VAL A 294 9.72 13.54 4.37
CA VAL A 294 10.47 12.31 4.60
C VAL A 294 11.85 12.60 5.19
N PHE A 295 12.57 13.57 4.62
CA PHE A 295 13.90 13.96 5.07
C PHE A 295 13.83 15.26 5.87
N ASN A 296 13.55 15.09 7.16
CA ASN A 296 13.64 16.14 8.16
C ASN A 296 14.56 15.70 9.30
N LEU A 297 14.87 16.63 10.20
CA LEU A 297 15.77 16.41 11.33
C LEU A 297 15.37 15.18 12.15
N GLN A 298 14.10 15.10 12.56
CA GLN A 298 13.60 14.02 13.42
C GLN A 298 13.66 12.65 12.74
N THR A 299 13.24 12.55 11.48
CA THR A 299 13.21 11.26 10.77
C THR A 299 14.61 10.73 10.47
N LEU A 300 15.53 11.62 10.08
CA LEU A 300 16.92 11.24 9.85
C LEU A 300 17.62 10.87 11.16
N GLU A 301 17.36 11.56 12.28
CA GLU A 301 17.95 11.22 13.59
C GLU A 301 17.56 9.81 14.04
N LEU A 302 16.27 9.48 13.92
CA LEU A 302 15.78 8.13 14.23
C LEU A 302 16.41 7.07 13.31
N ALA A 303 16.58 7.38 12.03
CA ALA A 303 17.25 6.50 11.08
C ALA A 303 18.74 6.32 11.42
N TRP A 304 19.43 7.40 11.80
CA TRP A 304 20.82 7.39 12.22
C TRP A 304 21.02 6.51 13.46
N GLN A 305 20.22 6.74 14.51
CA GLN A 305 20.27 5.95 15.73
C GLN A 305 20.01 4.46 15.48
N HIS A 306 19.17 4.15 14.50
CA HIS A 306 18.90 2.77 14.09
C HIS A 306 20.10 2.13 13.37
N GLU A 307 20.74 2.84 12.43
CA GLU A 307 21.85 2.30 11.64
C GLU A 307 23.16 2.25 12.44
N ILE A 308 23.45 3.25 13.29
CA ILE A 308 24.72 3.33 14.04
C ILE A 308 24.87 2.16 15.02
N LYS A 309 23.77 1.68 15.60
CA LYS A 309 23.75 0.51 16.51
C LYS A 309 24.19 -0.79 15.84
N LYS A 310 24.15 -0.86 14.51
CA LYS A 310 24.59 -2.04 13.74
C LYS A 310 26.08 -2.03 13.44
N LEU A 311 26.77 -0.91 13.65
CA LEU A 311 28.21 -0.81 13.46
C LEU A 311 28.96 -1.30 14.71
N PRO A 312 30.18 -1.86 14.54
CA PRO A 312 31.08 -2.14 15.66
C PRO A 312 31.33 -0.87 16.49
N LYS A 313 31.47 -1.00 17.81
CA LYS A 313 31.66 0.15 18.73
C LYS A 313 32.81 1.07 18.29
N SER A 314 33.91 0.51 17.78
CA SER A 314 35.07 1.25 17.27
C SER A 314 34.77 2.14 16.05
N ALA A 315 33.76 1.80 15.25
CA ALA A 315 33.35 2.54 14.05
C ALA A 315 32.23 3.56 14.32
N GLN A 316 31.63 3.56 15.52
CA GLN A 316 30.56 4.49 15.88
C GLN A 316 31.09 5.91 16.13
N SER A 317 32.32 6.05 16.64
CA SER A 317 32.97 7.35 16.89
C SER A 317 33.40 8.09 15.62
N THR A 318 33.45 7.41 14.47
CA THR A 318 33.87 7.99 13.18
C THR A 318 32.83 8.96 12.61
N TRP A 319 31.58 8.91 13.08
CA TRP A 319 30.47 9.66 12.51
C TRP A 319 29.97 10.73 13.48
N GLY A 320 30.09 12.00 13.10
CA GLY A 320 29.71 13.16 13.92
C GLY A 320 28.50 13.95 13.38
N PRO A 321 27.97 14.91 14.16
CA PRO A 321 26.79 15.71 13.82
C PRO A 321 26.89 16.45 12.47
N GLN A 322 28.09 16.86 12.07
CA GLN A 322 28.30 17.58 10.81
C GLN A 322 28.00 16.73 9.56
N ALA A 323 28.23 15.41 9.60
CA ALA A 323 27.92 14.54 8.46
C ALA A 323 26.41 14.43 8.24
N PHE A 324 25.66 14.46 9.34
CA PHE A 324 24.21 14.45 9.35
C PHE A 324 23.62 15.75 8.77
N GLU A 325 24.10 16.92 9.20
CA GLU A 325 23.63 18.22 8.68
C GLU A 325 23.90 18.36 7.18
N ARG A 326 25.08 17.90 6.72
CA ARG A 326 25.41 17.85 5.30
C ARG A 326 24.47 16.93 4.51
N LEU A 327 24.14 15.75 5.05
CA LEU A 327 23.19 14.84 4.41
C LEU A 327 21.80 15.48 4.29
N LEU A 328 21.28 16.06 5.37
CA LEU A 328 19.97 16.73 5.37
C LEU A 328 19.92 17.85 4.34
N SER A 329 20.93 18.72 4.34
CA SER A 329 21.05 19.81 3.37
C SER A 329 21.14 19.30 1.93
N ALA A 330 21.95 18.27 1.66
CA ALA A 330 22.08 17.70 0.33
C ALA A 330 20.77 17.07 -0.15
N LEU A 331 20.03 16.38 0.71
CA LEU A 331 18.73 15.79 0.38
C LEU A 331 17.67 16.86 0.11
N GLN A 332 17.51 17.84 1.00
CA GLN A 332 16.47 18.87 0.88
C GLN A 332 16.69 19.83 -0.30
N ASN A 333 17.95 20.09 -0.65
CA ASN A 333 18.34 20.90 -1.80
C ASN A 333 18.50 20.08 -3.10
N GLN A 334 18.15 18.80 -3.11
CA GLN A 334 18.23 17.92 -4.29
C GLN A 334 19.64 17.76 -4.87
N HIS A 335 20.68 17.97 -4.05
CA HIS A 335 22.10 17.80 -4.42
C HIS A 335 22.69 16.46 -3.93
N TYR A 336 21.89 15.61 -3.30
CA TYR A 336 22.33 14.30 -2.83
C TYR A 336 22.74 13.41 -4.01
N GLN A 337 23.95 12.86 -3.91
CA GLN A 337 24.49 11.86 -4.82
C GLN A 337 24.89 10.63 -4.00
N PRO A 338 24.35 9.44 -4.28
CA PRO A 338 24.65 8.25 -3.50
C PRO A 338 26.12 7.83 -3.71
N GLY A 339 26.75 7.35 -2.63
CA GLY A 339 28.08 6.77 -2.69
C GLY A 339 28.09 5.43 -3.46
N ALA A 340 29.29 4.99 -3.84
CA ALA A 340 29.45 3.71 -4.50
C ALA A 340 29.10 2.52 -3.57
N LEU A 341 28.30 1.58 -4.08
CA LEU A 341 27.90 0.37 -3.38
C LEU A 341 29.08 -0.59 -3.25
N SER A 342 29.28 -1.11 -2.04
CA SER A 342 30.33 -2.08 -1.75
C SER A 342 29.80 -3.51 -1.95
N PRO A 343 30.35 -4.29 -2.89
CA PRO A 343 29.98 -5.68 -3.07
C PRO A 343 30.45 -6.55 -1.90
N LYS A 344 29.60 -7.48 -1.45
CA LYS A 344 29.91 -8.45 -0.41
C LYS A 344 29.26 -9.79 -0.71
N MET A 345 30.06 -10.84 -0.81
CA MET A 345 29.56 -12.20 -0.92
C MET A 345 29.10 -12.74 0.44
N LEU A 346 27.90 -13.32 0.46
CA LEU A 346 27.39 -14.07 1.59
C LEU A 346 27.42 -15.55 1.24
N ASP A 347 28.26 -16.28 1.97
CA ASP A 347 28.30 -17.73 1.95
C ASP A 347 27.27 -18.27 2.95
N LYS A 348 26.39 -19.15 2.48
CA LYS A 348 25.47 -19.90 3.33
C LYS A 348 25.71 -21.39 3.08
N PRO A 349 25.92 -22.23 4.11
CA PRO A 349 26.13 -23.66 3.95
C PRO A 349 24.99 -24.30 3.13
N GLY A 350 25.34 -24.97 2.03
CA GLY A 350 24.37 -25.66 1.16
C GLY A 350 23.50 -24.76 0.26
N GLN A 351 23.72 -23.43 0.23
CA GLN A 351 23.01 -22.51 -0.65
C GLN A 351 23.95 -21.83 -1.65
N LYS A 352 23.41 -21.39 -2.78
CA LYS A 352 24.16 -20.56 -3.74
C LYS A 352 24.64 -19.29 -3.04
N GLN A 353 25.88 -18.90 -3.31
CA GLN A 353 26.43 -17.65 -2.83
C GLN A 353 25.56 -16.48 -3.28
N ARG A 354 25.35 -15.49 -2.39
CA ARG A 354 24.53 -14.32 -2.68
C ARG A 354 25.40 -13.06 -2.63
N LEU A 355 25.50 -12.38 -3.76
CA LEU A 355 26.12 -11.06 -3.82
C LEU A 355 25.18 -10.02 -3.21
N LEU A 356 25.64 -9.33 -2.17
CA LEU A 356 25.01 -8.14 -1.62
C LEU A 356 25.73 -6.89 -2.11
N LEU A 357 24.96 -5.82 -2.28
CA LEU A 357 25.48 -4.49 -2.58
C LEU A 357 25.13 -3.59 -1.40
N LEU A 358 26.15 -3.23 -0.63
CA LEU A 358 25.99 -2.48 0.62
C LEU A 358 26.23 -0.99 0.37
N PRO A 359 25.24 -0.12 0.65
CA PRO A 359 25.46 1.32 0.63
C PRO A 359 26.42 1.76 1.73
N SER A 360 26.96 2.97 1.59
CA SER A 360 27.72 3.62 2.66
C SER A 360 26.85 3.81 3.90
N PHE A 361 27.46 4.11 5.05
CA PHE A 361 26.70 4.36 6.28
C PHE A 361 25.71 5.52 6.12
N ILE A 362 26.14 6.63 5.53
CA ILE A 362 25.31 7.82 5.28
C ILE A 362 24.14 7.48 4.36
N ASP A 363 24.38 6.73 3.29
CA ASP A 363 23.32 6.30 2.38
C ASP A 363 22.33 5.35 3.07
N LYS A 364 22.81 4.46 3.95
CA LYS A 364 21.95 3.59 4.77
C LYS A 364 21.01 4.38 5.66
N VAL A 365 21.45 5.51 6.21
CA VAL A 365 20.59 6.41 7.00
C VAL A 365 19.47 6.98 6.12
N ALA A 366 19.81 7.51 4.94
CA ALA A 366 18.82 8.03 4.00
C ALA A 366 17.83 6.93 3.53
N HIS A 367 18.34 5.76 3.16
CA HIS A 367 17.53 4.59 2.79
C HIS A 367 16.61 4.16 3.95
N LYS A 368 17.11 4.21 5.20
CA LYS A 368 16.34 3.83 6.40
C LYS A 368 15.22 4.82 6.71
N ALA A 369 15.45 6.12 6.56
CA ALA A 369 14.42 7.14 6.72
C ALA A 369 13.29 6.95 5.70
N LEU A 370 13.64 6.84 4.41
CA LEU A 370 12.67 6.66 3.34
C LEU A 370 11.92 5.32 3.45
N SER A 371 12.61 4.21 3.72
CA SER A 371 11.95 2.89 3.89
C SER A 371 10.99 2.87 5.09
N THR A 372 11.31 3.58 6.17
CA THR A 372 10.42 3.66 7.34
C THR A 372 9.17 4.45 7.03
N TRP A 373 9.29 5.57 6.31
CA TRP A 373 8.14 6.36 5.88
C TRP A 373 7.27 5.60 4.87
N LEU A 374 7.87 5.06 3.79
CA LEU A 374 7.16 4.27 2.78
C LEU A 374 6.48 3.06 3.42
N GLY A 375 7.20 2.32 4.28
CA GLY A 375 6.67 1.14 4.95
C GLY A 375 5.49 1.46 5.87
N THR A 376 5.45 2.65 6.47
CA THR A 376 4.32 3.06 7.31
C THR A 376 3.11 3.47 6.47
N SER A 377 3.32 4.23 5.40
CA SER A 377 2.23 4.71 4.53
C SER A 377 1.63 3.60 3.65
N LEU A 378 2.48 2.79 2.99
CA LEU A 378 2.04 1.73 2.09
C LEU A 378 1.36 0.55 2.82
N ASP A 379 1.63 0.35 4.12
CA ASP A 379 1.01 -0.73 4.89
C ASP A 379 -0.52 -0.67 4.89
N LEU A 380 -1.09 0.53 4.74
CA LEU A 380 -2.54 0.76 4.64
C LEU A 380 -3.16 0.25 3.33
N LEU A 381 -2.34 0.03 2.31
CA LEU A 381 -2.77 -0.49 1.00
C LEU A 381 -2.59 -2.01 0.91
N TYR A 382 -1.59 -2.56 1.61
CA TYR A 382 -1.22 -3.96 1.47
C TYR A 382 -2.31 -4.93 1.89
N SER A 383 -2.47 -5.97 1.07
CA SER A 383 -3.29 -7.14 1.40
C SER A 383 -2.93 -7.73 2.77
N LYS A 384 -3.94 -8.17 3.52
CA LYS A 384 -3.76 -8.88 4.80
C LYS A 384 -3.07 -10.24 4.65
N SER A 385 -2.89 -10.70 3.42
CA SER A 385 -2.19 -11.93 3.08
C SER A 385 -0.66 -11.78 2.99
N SER A 386 -0.14 -10.55 3.05
CA SER A 386 1.31 -10.26 3.06
C SER A 386 1.83 -10.05 4.48
N TYR A 387 2.90 -10.74 4.88
CA TYR A 387 3.39 -10.74 6.27
C TYR A 387 4.81 -10.21 6.45
N ALA A 388 5.67 -10.33 5.43
CA ALA A 388 7.08 -9.97 5.58
C ALA A 388 7.29 -8.46 5.61
N TYR A 389 8.28 -8.01 6.40
CA TYR A 389 8.74 -6.61 6.44
C TYR A 389 7.67 -5.58 6.84
N ARG A 390 6.59 -6.02 7.47
CA ARG A 390 5.49 -5.17 7.94
C ARG A 390 5.46 -5.12 9.45
N ARG A 391 5.20 -3.94 10.01
CA ARG A 391 5.15 -3.76 11.47
C ARG A 391 3.95 -4.53 12.03
N GLY A 392 4.17 -5.28 13.11
CA GLY A 392 3.12 -6.10 13.74
C GLY A 392 2.87 -7.45 13.05
N TYR A 393 3.51 -7.71 11.92
CA TYR A 393 3.49 -9.00 11.24
C TYR A 393 4.80 -9.74 11.46
N SER A 394 4.71 -11.06 11.48
CA SER A 394 5.82 -11.97 11.67
C SER A 394 5.52 -13.34 11.04
N ARG A 395 6.53 -14.20 11.01
CA ARG A 395 6.36 -15.62 10.67
C ARG A 395 5.30 -16.30 11.54
N LEU A 396 5.16 -15.90 12.81
CA LEU A 396 4.15 -16.44 13.72
C LEU A 396 2.73 -16.04 13.29
N THR A 397 2.52 -14.80 12.89
CA THR A 397 1.20 -14.36 12.40
C THR A 397 0.85 -14.99 11.05
N ALA A 398 1.83 -15.24 10.19
CA ALA A 398 1.63 -15.97 8.94
C ALA A 398 1.18 -17.41 9.22
N ARG A 399 1.87 -18.10 10.15
CA ARG A 399 1.49 -19.41 10.67
C ARG A 399 0.06 -19.42 11.20
N ASP A 400 -0.34 -18.44 12.00
CA ASP A 400 -1.68 -18.40 12.58
C ASP A 400 -2.76 -18.30 11.49
N SER A 401 -2.50 -17.57 10.41
CA SER A 401 -3.38 -17.51 9.23
C SER A 401 -3.51 -18.87 8.52
N ILE A 402 -2.40 -19.61 8.40
CA ILE A 402 -2.40 -20.99 7.87
C ILE A 402 -3.27 -21.87 8.76
N VAL A 403 -3.06 -21.86 10.08
CA VAL A 403 -3.84 -22.68 11.04
C VAL A 403 -5.34 -22.37 10.95
N GLN A 404 -5.71 -21.09 10.79
CA GLN A 404 -7.10 -20.70 10.58
C GLN A 404 -7.68 -21.27 9.27
N ALA A 405 -6.88 -21.27 8.20
CA ALA A 405 -7.29 -21.90 6.93
C ALA A 405 -7.52 -23.40 7.11
N VAL A 406 -6.62 -24.12 7.79
CA VAL A 406 -6.79 -25.56 8.06
C VAL A 406 -8.11 -25.85 8.76
N ARG A 407 -8.41 -25.07 9.82
CA ARG A 407 -9.67 -25.18 10.57
C ARG A 407 -10.90 -24.87 9.73
N ALA A 408 -10.77 -24.02 8.71
CA ALA A 408 -11.84 -23.69 7.77
C ALA A 408 -12.03 -24.76 6.65
N GLY A 409 -11.28 -25.86 6.68
CA GLY A 409 -11.44 -26.99 5.76
C GLY A 409 -10.61 -26.88 4.48
N TYR A 410 -9.48 -26.17 4.51
CA TYR A 410 -8.49 -26.18 3.43
C TYR A 410 -7.56 -27.39 3.62
N GLU A 411 -7.28 -28.12 2.54
CA GLU A 411 -6.67 -29.46 2.59
C GLU A 411 -5.49 -29.65 1.64
N TYR A 412 -5.25 -28.71 0.72
CA TYR A 412 -4.15 -28.75 -0.23
C TYR A 412 -3.38 -27.43 -0.18
N VAL A 413 -2.08 -27.51 -0.46
CA VAL A 413 -1.20 -26.35 -0.51
C VAL A 413 -0.50 -26.30 -1.86
N LEU A 414 -0.57 -25.13 -2.50
CA LEU A 414 0.36 -24.73 -3.53
C LEU A 414 1.47 -23.91 -2.85
N ASP A 415 2.69 -24.42 -2.91
CA ASP A 415 3.91 -23.82 -2.35
C ASP A 415 4.81 -23.38 -3.50
N ALA A 416 5.17 -22.09 -3.53
CA ALA A 416 5.97 -21.55 -4.62
C ALA A 416 6.79 -20.33 -4.16
N ASP A 417 8.00 -20.23 -4.71
CA ASP A 417 8.85 -19.05 -4.67
C ASP A 417 8.98 -18.41 -6.07
N ILE A 418 9.15 -17.09 -6.11
CA ILE A 418 9.43 -16.36 -7.36
C ILE A 418 10.95 -16.32 -7.57
N LYS A 419 11.43 -16.90 -8.68
CA LYS A 419 12.86 -16.93 -8.98
C LYS A 419 13.43 -15.53 -9.17
N GLN A 420 14.59 -15.28 -8.54
CA GLN A 420 15.40 -14.07 -8.72
C GLN A 420 14.59 -12.77 -8.59
N PHE A 421 13.54 -12.75 -7.77
CA PHE A 421 12.55 -11.67 -7.73
C PHE A 421 13.16 -10.26 -7.64
N PHE A 422 14.11 -10.06 -6.73
CA PHE A 422 14.76 -8.75 -6.60
C PHE A 422 15.51 -8.32 -7.87
N ALA A 423 16.13 -9.26 -8.58
CA ALA A 423 16.90 -8.96 -9.78
C ALA A 423 16.03 -8.69 -11.01
N SER A 424 14.80 -9.20 -11.04
CA SER A 424 13.85 -8.96 -12.13
C SER A 424 13.10 -7.64 -12.01
N LEU A 425 13.03 -7.04 -10.80
CA LEU A 425 12.30 -5.78 -10.58
C LEU A 425 13.02 -4.58 -11.21
N GLN A 426 12.38 -3.93 -12.18
CA GLN A 426 12.94 -2.74 -12.82
C GLN A 426 12.74 -1.49 -11.95
N PRO A 427 13.80 -0.72 -11.63
CA PRO A 427 13.69 0.52 -10.85
C PRO A 427 12.67 1.51 -11.42
N SER A 428 12.57 1.63 -12.75
CA SER A 428 11.61 2.52 -13.43
C SER A 428 10.16 2.18 -13.11
N GLN A 429 9.80 0.90 -13.07
CA GLN A 429 8.44 0.45 -12.71
C GLN A 429 8.11 0.76 -11.24
N VAL A 430 9.10 0.65 -10.34
CA VAL A 430 8.94 1.02 -8.94
C VAL A 430 8.67 2.52 -8.80
N ILE A 431 9.42 3.35 -9.51
CA ILE A 431 9.22 4.81 -9.53
C ILE A 431 7.86 5.17 -10.11
N ALA A 432 7.48 4.58 -11.25
CA ALA A 432 6.18 4.81 -11.88
C ALA A 432 5.03 4.48 -10.93
N ARG A 433 5.12 3.35 -10.21
CA ARG A 433 4.13 2.94 -9.23
C ARG A 433 4.05 3.87 -8.01
N LEU A 434 5.18 4.38 -7.53
CA LEU A 434 5.19 5.36 -6.45
C LEU A 434 4.57 6.69 -6.90
N LYS A 435 4.90 7.16 -8.11
CA LYS A 435 4.25 8.34 -8.72
C LYS A 435 2.75 8.15 -8.87
N ALA A 436 2.28 6.97 -9.29
CA ALA A 436 0.86 6.67 -9.39
C ALA A 436 0.12 6.79 -8.03
N LEU A 437 0.79 6.43 -6.92
CA LEU A 437 0.19 6.44 -5.59
C LEU A 437 0.29 7.80 -4.88
N TYR A 438 1.39 8.52 -5.08
CA TYR A 438 1.74 9.72 -4.32
C TYR A 438 1.78 11.01 -5.16
N GLY A 439 1.61 10.91 -6.48
CA GLY A 439 1.84 12.01 -7.41
C GLY A 439 3.34 12.28 -7.65
N ASP A 440 3.62 13.25 -8.51
CA ASP A 440 4.98 13.69 -8.77
C ASP A 440 5.57 14.45 -7.57
N ASP A 441 6.82 14.10 -7.21
CA ASP A 441 7.56 14.72 -6.12
C ASP A 441 9.08 14.59 -6.39
N PRO A 442 9.90 15.59 -6.01
CA PRO A 442 11.36 15.50 -6.09
C PRO A 442 11.96 14.29 -5.36
N LEU A 443 11.26 13.74 -4.37
CA LEU A 443 11.66 12.52 -3.67
C LEU A 443 11.94 11.35 -4.62
N TRP A 444 11.19 11.24 -5.71
CA TRP A 444 11.35 10.12 -6.66
C TRP A 444 12.64 10.22 -7.46
N ALA A 445 13.15 11.42 -7.70
CA ALA A 445 14.47 11.60 -8.32
C ALA A 445 15.59 11.15 -7.37
N ILE A 446 15.48 11.48 -6.08
CA ILE A 446 16.41 11.01 -5.04
C ILE A 446 16.38 9.49 -4.90
N LEU A 447 15.18 8.88 -4.84
CA LEU A 447 15.05 7.43 -4.83
C LEU A 447 15.63 6.80 -6.10
N ASN A 448 15.37 7.39 -7.27
CA ASN A 448 15.93 6.89 -8.52
C ASN A 448 17.47 6.91 -8.49
N ALA A 449 18.08 7.97 -7.99
CA ALA A 449 19.53 8.02 -7.78
C ALA A 449 19.99 6.90 -6.83
N MET A 450 19.34 6.71 -5.68
CA MET A 450 19.66 5.64 -4.72
C MET A 450 19.60 4.23 -5.33
N LEU A 451 18.63 3.98 -6.22
CA LEU A 451 18.48 2.69 -6.90
C LEU A 451 19.54 2.46 -7.99
N HIS A 452 20.07 3.53 -8.60
CA HIS A 452 21.10 3.49 -9.64
C HIS A 452 22.50 3.86 -9.11
N ALA A 453 22.71 3.77 -7.80
CA ALA A 453 24.01 4.08 -7.19
C ALA A 453 25.13 3.25 -7.85
N PRO A 454 26.29 3.86 -8.16
CA PRO A 454 27.38 3.16 -8.84
C PRO A 454 27.91 2.02 -7.97
N ILE A 455 28.44 0.96 -8.57
CA ILE A 455 29.06 -0.14 -7.84
C ILE A 455 30.57 0.13 -7.77
N ALA A 456 31.16 -0.01 -6.59
CA ALA A 456 32.61 0.13 -6.42
C ALA A 456 33.34 -0.91 -7.29
N ASN A 457 34.35 -0.46 -8.04
CA ASN A 457 35.11 -1.34 -8.92
C ASN A 457 35.98 -2.28 -8.09
N THR A 458 35.56 -3.54 -7.98
CA THR A 458 36.33 -4.61 -7.36
C THR A 458 36.61 -5.66 -8.42
N GLN A 459 37.88 -5.87 -8.79
CA GLN A 459 38.31 -6.88 -9.78
C GLN A 459 37.89 -8.33 -9.40
N GLN A 460 37.36 -8.55 -8.20
CA GLN A 460 37.01 -9.84 -7.63
C GLN A 460 35.55 -10.28 -7.85
N HIS A 461 34.68 -9.42 -8.39
CA HIS A 461 33.24 -9.72 -8.50
C HIS A 461 32.68 -9.48 -9.90
N ASP A 462 31.93 -10.45 -10.42
CA ASP A 462 31.20 -10.34 -11.69
C ASP A 462 29.95 -9.45 -11.51
N ILE A 463 30.13 -8.14 -11.68
CA ILE A 463 29.07 -7.14 -11.55
C ILE A 463 28.13 -7.08 -12.77
N SER A 464 28.46 -7.79 -13.87
CA SER A 464 27.65 -7.79 -15.10
C SER A 464 26.26 -8.39 -14.93
N LYS A 465 26.06 -9.14 -13.84
CA LYS A 465 24.80 -9.83 -13.48
C LYS A 465 23.97 -9.08 -12.45
N VAL A 466 24.38 -7.88 -12.03
CA VAL A 466 23.58 -7.07 -11.11
C VAL A 466 22.50 -6.33 -11.90
N SER A 467 21.26 -6.76 -11.73
CA SER A 467 20.08 -6.04 -12.22
C SER A 467 19.07 -5.87 -11.08
N GLY A 468 18.15 -4.93 -11.25
CA GLY A 468 17.02 -4.73 -10.36
C GLY A 468 17.34 -4.13 -8.99
N LEU A 469 16.62 -4.56 -7.96
CA LEU A 469 16.74 -4.00 -6.61
C LEU A 469 17.92 -4.59 -5.83
N ASN A 470 18.75 -3.70 -5.30
CA ASN A 470 19.96 -4.05 -4.55
C ASN A 470 19.66 -4.85 -3.26
N LEU A 471 20.27 -6.02 -3.15
CA LEU A 471 20.22 -6.85 -1.95
C LEU A 471 21.15 -6.25 -0.89
N GLY A 472 20.61 -5.61 0.15
CA GLY A 472 21.40 -4.94 1.19
C GLY A 472 20.92 -3.53 1.56
N SER A 473 20.02 -2.97 0.73
CA SER A 473 19.31 -1.73 1.05
C SER A 473 18.09 -2.00 1.95
N SER A 474 17.83 -1.11 2.91
CA SER A 474 16.60 -1.13 3.72
C SER A 474 15.34 -0.77 2.91
N LEU A 475 15.50 -0.19 1.71
CA LEU A 475 14.41 0.10 0.78
C LEU A 475 13.87 -1.15 0.09
N SER A 476 14.76 -2.04 -0.35
CA SER A 476 14.41 -3.17 -1.22
C SER A 476 13.26 -4.03 -0.68
N PRO A 477 13.18 -4.36 0.63
CA PRO A 477 12.05 -5.13 1.16
C PRO A 477 10.69 -4.42 1.05
N VAL A 478 10.63 -3.10 1.25
CA VAL A 478 9.40 -2.32 1.14
C VAL A 478 8.97 -2.19 -0.32
N LEU A 479 9.92 -1.92 -1.21
CA LEU A 479 9.67 -1.80 -2.65
C LEU A 479 9.27 -3.16 -3.26
N ALA A 480 9.86 -4.26 -2.78
CA ALA A 480 9.47 -5.63 -3.13
C ALA A 480 8.00 -5.90 -2.79
N ASN A 481 7.57 -5.57 -1.57
CA ASN A 481 6.18 -5.71 -1.16
C ASN A 481 5.25 -4.82 -1.98
N LEU A 482 5.67 -3.58 -2.30
CA LEU A 482 4.93 -2.72 -3.21
C LEU A 482 4.68 -3.43 -4.54
N MET A 483 5.72 -3.97 -5.17
CA MET A 483 5.58 -4.62 -6.47
C MET A 483 4.70 -5.89 -6.43
N LEU A 484 4.71 -6.65 -5.34
CA LEU A 484 3.89 -7.87 -5.17
C LEU A 484 2.45 -7.62 -4.70
N ASP A 485 2.09 -6.40 -4.32
CA ASP A 485 0.74 -6.10 -3.86
C ASP A 485 -0.39 -6.42 -4.89
N PRO A 486 -0.25 -6.22 -6.22
CA PRO A 486 -1.26 -6.62 -7.19
C PRO A 486 -1.40 -8.14 -7.26
N PHE A 487 -0.28 -8.86 -7.14
CA PHE A 487 -0.29 -10.32 -7.04
C PHE A 487 -1.13 -10.77 -5.84
N ASP A 488 -0.96 -10.11 -4.69
CA ASP A 488 -1.74 -10.41 -3.49
C ASP A 488 -3.23 -10.09 -3.65
N ALA A 489 -3.57 -8.98 -4.33
CA ALA A 489 -4.94 -8.57 -4.55
C ALA A 489 -5.69 -9.51 -5.50
N ILE A 490 -5.03 -9.97 -6.57
CA ILE A 490 -5.63 -10.89 -7.56
C ILE A 490 -5.82 -12.29 -6.98
N LEU A 491 -4.82 -12.79 -6.24
CA LEU A 491 -4.83 -14.17 -5.73
C LEU A 491 -5.45 -14.29 -4.32
N GLY A 492 -5.53 -13.21 -3.55
CA GLY A 492 -6.14 -13.17 -2.23
C GLY A 492 -7.67 -12.99 -2.29
N ASN A 493 -8.39 -13.98 -2.82
CA ASN A 493 -9.87 -13.96 -2.85
C ASN A 493 -10.49 -14.92 -1.81
N GLN A 494 -11.83 -15.10 -1.80
CA GLN A 494 -12.50 -15.93 -0.78
C GLN A 494 -12.41 -17.44 -1.07
N GLU A 495 -12.15 -17.84 -2.31
CA GLU A 495 -12.13 -19.26 -2.70
C GLU A 495 -10.84 -19.95 -2.25
N GLN A 496 -9.73 -19.22 -2.22
CA GLN A 496 -8.41 -19.70 -1.82
C GLN A 496 -7.78 -18.79 -0.78
N ARG A 497 -6.85 -19.28 0.05
CA ARG A 497 -6.20 -18.44 1.06
C ARG A 497 -4.71 -18.28 0.77
N LEU A 498 -4.33 -17.07 0.39
CA LEU A 498 -2.93 -16.68 0.18
C LEU A 498 -2.26 -16.34 1.52
N VAL A 499 -1.02 -16.80 1.69
CA VAL A 499 -0.10 -16.39 2.75
C VAL A 499 1.26 -16.15 2.10
N ARG A 500 1.69 -14.89 2.01
CA ARG A 500 2.96 -14.48 1.40
C ARG A 500 3.92 -13.92 2.43
N TYR A 501 5.17 -14.35 2.37
CA TYR A 501 6.28 -13.81 3.15
C TYR A 501 7.43 -13.47 2.20
N ALA A 502 7.54 -12.19 1.83
CA ALA A 502 8.46 -11.72 0.81
C ALA A 502 8.13 -12.33 -0.56
N ASP A 503 9.09 -12.99 -1.21
CA ASP A 503 8.97 -13.71 -2.47
C ASP A 503 8.44 -15.15 -2.32
N ASP A 504 8.42 -15.69 -1.11
CA ASP A 504 7.83 -16.99 -0.80
C ASP A 504 6.32 -16.86 -0.54
N PHE A 505 5.51 -17.76 -1.11
CA PHE A 505 4.06 -17.77 -0.86
C PHE A 505 3.45 -19.17 -0.84
N LEU A 506 2.41 -19.30 -0.02
CA LEU A 506 1.52 -20.46 0.02
C LEU A 506 0.12 -20.05 -0.41
N ILE A 507 -0.52 -20.87 -1.24
CA ILE A 507 -1.95 -20.76 -1.52
C ILE A 507 -2.63 -22.03 -1.04
N LEU A 508 -3.48 -21.87 -0.03
CA LEU A 508 -4.25 -22.93 0.57
C LEU A 508 -5.55 -23.10 -0.22
N CYS A 509 -5.81 -24.34 -0.63
CA CYS A 509 -6.97 -24.75 -1.42
C CYS A 509 -7.74 -25.87 -0.71
N ARG A 510 -9.04 -26.02 -1.02
CA ARG A 510 -9.87 -27.10 -0.48
C ARG A 510 -9.63 -28.43 -1.19
N THR A 511 -9.28 -28.39 -2.49
CA THR A 511 -9.08 -29.60 -3.31
C THR A 511 -7.80 -29.49 -4.14
N LYS A 512 -7.26 -30.65 -4.56
CA LYS A 512 -6.11 -30.72 -5.47
C LYS A 512 -6.39 -30.00 -6.80
N GLN A 513 -7.56 -30.26 -7.39
CA GLN A 513 -7.97 -29.66 -8.65
C GLN A 513 -8.03 -28.12 -8.55
N GLN A 514 -8.46 -27.59 -7.40
CA GLN A 514 -8.42 -26.15 -7.16
C GLN A 514 -6.96 -25.66 -7.14
N ALA A 515 -6.05 -26.33 -6.43
CA ALA A 515 -4.63 -25.96 -6.39
C ALA A 515 -3.97 -25.97 -7.80
N GLU A 516 -4.32 -26.93 -8.65
CA GLU A 516 -3.84 -27.00 -10.05
C GLU A 516 -4.37 -25.83 -10.89
N ARG A 517 -5.66 -25.50 -10.79
CA ARG A 517 -6.24 -24.32 -11.45
C ARG A 517 -5.61 -23.01 -10.95
N THR A 518 -5.40 -22.92 -9.64
CA THR A 518 -4.72 -21.79 -9.01
C THR A 518 -3.31 -21.63 -9.53
N LEU A 519 -2.56 -22.72 -9.73
CA LEU A 519 -1.21 -22.66 -10.28
C LEU A 519 -1.20 -22.06 -11.69
N GLU A 520 -2.15 -22.43 -12.56
CA GLU A 520 -2.26 -21.82 -13.88
C GLU A 520 -2.58 -20.32 -13.81
N ASN A 521 -3.42 -19.91 -12.86
CA ASN A 521 -3.68 -18.48 -12.61
C ASN A 521 -2.43 -17.76 -12.08
N VAL A 522 -1.68 -18.36 -11.16
CA VAL A 522 -0.40 -17.82 -10.64
C VAL A 522 0.58 -17.59 -11.78
N LYS A 523 0.76 -18.56 -12.68
CA LYS A 523 1.63 -18.43 -13.85
C LYS A 523 1.23 -17.26 -14.74
N LYS A 524 -0.07 -17.09 -15.01
CA LYS A 524 -0.59 -15.96 -15.79
C LYS A 524 -0.30 -14.61 -15.12
N VAL A 525 -0.55 -14.50 -13.81
CA VAL A 525 -0.31 -13.27 -13.05
C VAL A 525 1.18 -12.91 -13.01
N ILE A 526 2.06 -13.88 -12.78
CA ILE A 526 3.53 -13.69 -12.79
C ILE A 526 4.00 -13.22 -14.17
N ALA A 527 3.57 -13.90 -15.24
CA ALA A 527 3.95 -13.54 -16.61
C ALA A 527 3.49 -12.12 -16.97
N HIS A 528 2.27 -11.74 -16.62
CA HIS A 528 1.74 -10.39 -16.86
C HIS A 528 2.51 -9.30 -16.09
N GLN A 529 3.07 -9.64 -14.91
CA GLN A 529 3.91 -8.70 -14.15
C GLN A 529 5.37 -8.66 -14.62
N GLY A 530 5.73 -9.40 -15.68
CA GLY A 530 7.11 -9.49 -16.17
C GLY A 530 8.06 -10.17 -15.18
N LEU A 531 7.53 -10.98 -14.27
CA LEU A 531 8.33 -11.73 -13.28
C LEU A 531 8.74 -13.10 -13.85
N ASP A 532 9.84 -13.64 -13.35
CA ASP A 532 10.34 -14.95 -13.77
C ASP A 532 9.48 -16.09 -13.17
N THR A 533 9.59 -17.27 -13.78
CA THR A 533 8.94 -18.52 -13.41
C THR A 533 9.05 -18.83 -11.91
N CYS A 534 7.99 -19.38 -11.34
CA CYS A 534 8.00 -19.91 -9.98
C CYS A 534 8.46 -21.38 -9.96
N ARG A 535 8.79 -21.90 -8.76
CA ARG A 535 9.03 -23.33 -8.53
C ARG A 535 7.88 -23.93 -7.73
N PRO A 536 6.80 -24.39 -8.37
CA PRO A 536 5.61 -24.82 -7.65
C PRO A 536 5.73 -26.25 -7.13
N ARG A 537 5.12 -26.49 -5.97
CA ARG A 537 4.82 -27.82 -5.42
C ARG A 537 3.37 -27.83 -4.95
N ILE A 538 2.62 -28.87 -5.33
CA ILE A 538 1.27 -29.09 -4.84
C ILE A 538 1.28 -30.38 -4.02
N TYR A 539 0.83 -30.29 -2.78
CA TYR A 539 0.75 -31.45 -1.89
C TYR A 539 -0.43 -31.31 -0.90
N PRO A 540 -0.95 -32.43 -0.37
CA PRO A 540 -1.94 -32.41 0.70
C PRO A 540 -1.37 -31.73 1.95
N LEU A 541 -2.17 -30.93 2.65
CA LEU A 541 -1.74 -30.14 3.81
C LEU A 541 -1.25 -31.00 4.99
N ILE A 542 -1.59 -32.29 5.04
CA ILE A 542 -1.04 -33.25 6.01
C ILE A 542 0.48 -33.43 5.84
N GLU A 543 1.01 -33.17 4.64
CA GLU A 543 2.44 -33.25 4.29
C GLU A 543 3.17 -31.90 4.48
N LEU A 544 2.50 -30.86 5.00
CA LEU A 544 3.05 -29.50 5.17
C LEU A 544 4.26 -29.40 6.13
N GLN A 545 4.62 -30.51 6.79
CA GLN A 545 5.80 -30.59 7.67
C GLN A 545 7.10 -30.18 6.94
N TYR A 546 7.19 -30.40 5.63
CA TYR A 546 8.39 -30.09 4.85
C TYR A 546 8.56 -28.61 4.50
N SER A 547 7.47 -27.86 4.30
CA SER A 547 7.52 -26.46 3.83
C SER A 547 7.45 -25.42 4.95
N LEU A 548 6.96 -25.80 6.13
CA LEU A 548 7.00 -24.95 7.32
C LEU A 548 8.44 -24.58 7.72
N HIS A 549 9.43 -25.44 7.45
CA HIS A 549 10.85 -25.14 7.68
C HIS A 549 11.36 -23.88 6.94
N TYR A 550 10.81 -23.56 5.77
CA TYR A 550 11.26 -22.43 4.95
C TYR A 550 10.61 -21.09 5.34
N LEU A 551 9.30 -21.08 5.60
CA LEU A 551 8.56 -19.86 5.92
C LEU A 551 8.54 -19.53 7.42
N VAL A 552 8.59 -20.54 8.27
CA VAL A 552 8.43 -20.44 9.72
C VAL A 552 9.45 -21.35 10.37
N ALA A 553 10.69 -20.88 10.53
CA ALA A 553 11.61 -21.52 11.46
C ALA A 553 10.93 -21.55 12.85
N ILE A 554 10.37 -22.71 13.21
CA ILE A 554 9.85 -22.97 14.54
C ILE A 554 11.09 -23.33 15.34
N GLU A 555 11.64 -22.38 16.09
CA GLU A 555 12.52 -22.74 17.20
C GLU A 555 11.68 -23.61 18.14
N THR A 556 12.03 -24.89 18.19
CA THR A 556 11.34 -25.94 18.93
C THR A 556 11.56 -25.75 20.43
N THR A 557 10.75 -24.88 21.02
CA THR A 557 10.45 -24.94 22.46
C THR A 557 8.94 -24.90 22.67
N ASN A 558 8.38 -26.11 22.74
CA ASN A 558 7.14 -26.53 23.40
C ASN A 558 5.98 -25.52 23.54
N SER A 559 4.94 -25.70 22.70
CA SER A 559 3.50 -25.51 22.98
C SER A 559 2.68 -25.43 21.69
N VAL A 560 3.30 -25.01 20.59
CA VAL A 560 2.59 -24.68 19.34
C VAL A 560 2.54 -25.86 18.37
N LEU A 561 3.63 -26.62 18.23
CA LEU A 561 3.67 -27.87 17.44
C LEU A 561 2.62 -28.86 17.96
N THR A 562 2.46 -28.95 19.27
CA THR A 562 1.42 -29.72 19.97
C THR A 562 0.04 -29.37 19.47
N LYS A 563 -0.29 -28.08 19.32
CA LYS A 563 -1.63 -27.62 18.90
C LYS A 563 -1.93 -27.87 17.42
N TYR A 564 -0.90 -27.83 16.57
CA TYR A 564 -1.03 -28.15 15.14
C TYR A 564 -1.14 -29.66 14.91
N VAL A 565 -0.32 -30.45 15.62
CA VAL A 565 -0.38 -31.92 15.65
C VAL A 565 -1.71 -32.39 16.23
N GLU A 566 -2.21 -31.80 17.32
CA GLU A 566 -3.54 -32.06 17.87
C GLU A 566 -4.65 -31.80 16.84
N LEU A 567 -4.58 -30.70 16.08
CA LEU A 567 -5.58 -30.40 15.04
C LEU A 567 -5.52 -31.38 13.86
N LEU A 568 -4.32 -31.79 13.45
CA LEU A 568 -4.13 -32.79 12.39
C LEU A 568 -4.62 -34.17 12.86
N LEU A 569 -4.33 -34.56 14.10
CA LEU A 569 -4.83 -35.81 14.71
C LEU A 569 -6.34 -35.77 14.91
N LEU A 570 -6.93 -34.64 15.33
CA LEU A 570 -8.37 -34.47 15.47
C LEU A 570 -9.12 -34.55 14.14
N LYS A 571 -8.51 -34.10 13.04
CA LYS A 571 -9.16 -34.04 11.71
C LYS A 571 -8.89 -35.29 10.86
N TYR A 572 -7.69 -35.85 10.94
CA TYR A 572 -7.23 -36.92 10.04
C TYR A 572 -6.92 -38.25 10.75
N GLY A 573 -7.01 -38.30 12.10
CA GLY A 573 -6.84 -39.52 12.88
C GLY A 573 -5.56 -40.29 12.52
N ASP A 574 -5.71 -41.57 12.25
CA ASP A 574 -4.62 -42.52 11.96
C ASP A 574 -3.93 -42.30 10.60
N LYS A 575 -4.38 -41.33 9.79
CA LYS A 575 -3.80 -41.04 8.46
C LYS A 575 -2.60 -40.08 8.50
N VAL A 576 -2.20 -39.58 9.67
CA VAL A 576 -1.03 -38.70 9.84
C VAL A 576 0.24 -39.55 9.95
N GLN A 577 1.03 -39.67 8.88
CA GLN A 577 2.40 -40.21 8.95
C GLN A 577 3.39 -39.10 9.31
N MET A 578 4.03 -39.20 10.48
CA MET A 578 5.06 -38.25 10.94
C MET A 578 6.44 -38.71 10.42
N GLY A 579 7.09 -37.89 9.60
CA GLY A 579 8.48 -38.10 9.16
C GLY A 579 9.47 -37.52 10.17
N LEU A 580 10.36 -38.35 10.68
CA LEU A 580 11.40 -38.00 11.66
C LEU A 580 12.52 -37.16 11.01
N TYR A 581 12.80 -35.96 11.53
CA TYR A 581 14.16 -35.41 11.59
C TYR A 581 14.37 -34.58 12.87
N ASP A 582 15.41 -34.98 13.62
CA ASP A 582 16.06 -34.39 14.79
C ASP A 582 15.21 -33.53 15.74
N ILE A 583 14.26 -34.21 16.38
CA ILE A 583 13.72 -33.80 17.68
C ILE A 583 14.65 -34.40 18.74
N LYS A 584 15.21 -33.57 19.63
CA LYS A 584 15.87 -34.08 20.85
C LYS A 584 14.91 -35.07 21.51
N ILE A 585 15.36 -36.32 21.53
CA ILE A 585 14.62 -37.53 21.92
C ILE A 585 13.73 -37.22 23.13
N LEU A 586 12.41 -37.11 22.89
CA LEU A 586 11.44 -37.42 23.94
C LEU A 586 11.66 -38.90 24.26
N ASP A 587 11.85 -39.23 25.53
CA ASP A 587 12.08 -40.62 25.88
C ASP A 587 10.85 -41.47 25.54
N ASN A 588 11.07 -42.79 25.40
CA ASN A 588 9.99 -43.71 25.06
C ASN A 588 8.86 -43.73 26.10
N HIS A 589 9.08 -43.18 27.30
CA HIS A 589 8.07 -43.12 28.36
C HIS A 589 7.08 -41.98 28.11
N GLU A 590 7.56 -40.79 27.77
CA GLU A 590 6.72 -39.63 27.44
C GLU A 590 5.89 -39.86 26.16
N LEU A 591 6.48 -40.54 25.16
CA LEU A 591 5.78 -40.91 23.93
C LEU A 591 4.67 -41.94 24.18
N ASN A 592 4.90 -42.89 25.08
CA ASN A 592 3.91 -43.90 25.44
C ASN A 592 2.79 -43.32 26.33
N LEU A 593 3.11 -42.36 27.20
CA LEU A 593 2.12 -41.65 28.00
C LEU A 593 1.15 -40.85 27.11
N LEU A 594 1.67 -40.17 26.09
CA LEU A 594 0.87 -39.43 25.11
C LEU A 594 -0.03 -40.36 24.26
N LYS A 595 0.49 -41.53 23.86
CA LYS A 595 -0.30 -42.56 23.16
C LYS A 595 -1.40 -43.14 24.03
N GLN A 596 -1.15 -43.39 25.31
CA GLN A 596 -2.15 -43.82 26.29
C GLN A 596 -3.21 -42.75 26.56
N GLN A 597 -2.82 -41.48 26.61
CA GLN A 597 -3.75 -40.37 26.80
C GLN A 597 -4.63 -40.13 25.56
N LEU A 598 -4.09 -40.33 24.35
CA LEU A 598 -4.84 -40.23 23.11
C LEU A 598 -5.87 -41.37 22.95
N SER A 599 -5.47 -42.61 23.29
CA SER A 599 -6.37 -43.76 23.23
C SER A 599 -7.47 -43.69 24.29
N ALA A 600 -7.17 -43.15 25.48
CA ALA A 600 -8.17 -42.85 26.50
C ALA A 600 -9.18 -41.76 26.06
N LEU A 601 -8.75 -40.78 25.28
CA LEU A 601 -9.62 -39.73 24.71
C LEU A 601 -10.47 -40.23 23.54
N GLN A 602 -9.99 -41.20 22.75
CA GLN A 602 -10.74 -41.85 21.67
C GLN A 602 -11.78 -42.85 22.20
N ALA A 603 -11.51 -43.53 23.33
CA ALA A 603 -12.46 -44.44 23.96
C ALA A 603 -13.64 -43.72 24.64
N ALA A 604 -13.48 -42.44 25.01
CA ALA A 604 -14.51 -41.65 25.66
C ALA A 604 -15.36 -40.87 24.64
N HIS A 605 -16.28 -41.55 23.94
CA HIS A 605 -17.36 -40.89 23.23
C HIS A 605 -18.31 -40.21 24.23
N HIS A 606 -18.08 -38.93 24.59
CA HIS A 606 -19.12 -37.92 24.88
C HIS A 606 -18.49 -36.56 25.28
N LYS A 607 -18.95 -35.48 24.64
CA LYS A 607 -18.60 -34.06 24.85
C LYS A 607 -18.63 -33.58 26.32
N SER A 608 -19.31 -34.29 27.22
CA SER A 608 -19.52 -33.89 28.63
C SER A 608 -18.37 -34.27 29.58
N ALA A 609 -17.53 -35.26 29.24
CA ALA A 609 -16.39 -35.65 30.07
C ALA A 609 -15.21 -34.65 29.96
N ILE A 610 -15.00 -34.09 28.77
CA ILE A 610 -13.95 -33.11 28.48
C ILE A 610 -14.17 -31.81 29.29
N ILE A 611 -15.43 -31.36 29.42
CA ILE A 611 -15.76 -30.16 30.21
C ILE A 611 -15.52 -30.38 31.71
N ARG A 612 -15.79 -31.59 32.25
CA ARG A 612 -15.50 -31.92 33.65
C ARG A 612 -14.00 -32.08 33.94
N PHE A 613 -13.25 -32.66 33.00
CA PHE A 613 -11.79 -32.82 33.13
C PHE A 613 -11.04 -31.48 33.14
N TYR A 614 -11.48 -30.51 32.33
CA TYR A 614 -10.91 -29.14 32.35
C TYR A 614 -11.34 -28.33 33.58
N ALA A 615 -12.51 -28.61 34.18
CA ALA A 615 -12.93 -27.97 35.43
C ALA A 615 -12.11 -28.47 36.64
N GLN A 616 -11.82 -29.77 36.72
CA GLN A 616 -11.01 -30.34 37.81
C GLN A 616 -9.51 -29.97 37.71
N ASN A 617 -8.93 -29.91 36.51
CA ASN A 617 -7.50 -29.60 36.36
C ASN A 617 -7.14 -28.11 36.52
N LYS A 618 -8.12 -27.20 36.48
CA LYS A 618 -7.92 -25.79 36.83
C LYS A 618 -7.67 -25.59 38.33
N GLU A 619 -8.23 -26.44 39.19
CA GLU A 619 -7.99 -26.41 40.64
C GLU A 619 -6.62 -27.01 41.02
N THR A 620 -6.14 -28.02 40.28
CA THR A 620 -4.84 -28.66 40.51
C THR A 620 -3.67 -27.77 40.08
N GLN A 621 -3.81 -27.00 38.99
CA GLN A 621 -2.80 -26.02 38.56
C GLN A 621 -2.74 -24.76 39.45
N ALA A 622 -3.84 -24.41 40.13
CA ALA A 622 -3.82 -23.33 41.11
C ALA A 622 -3.06 -23.71 42.38
N LYS A 623 -3.05 -25.00 42.78
CA LYS A 623 -2.31 -25.48 43.97
C LYS A 623 -0.81 -25.66 43.74
N SER A 624 -0.38 -26.01 42.53
CA SER A 624 1.05 -26.21 42.20
C SER A 624 1.85 -24.91 42.09
N PHE A 625 1.20 -23.77 41.85
CA PHE A 625 1.84 -22.45 41.85
C PHE A 625 2.21 -21.93 43.25
N THR A 626 1.61 -22.47 44.31
CA THR A 626 1.89 -22.08 45.71
C THR A 626 3.05 -22.82 46.35
N LEU A 627 3.50 -23.96 45.80
CA LEU A 627 4.54 -24.81 46.42
C LEU A 627 5.98 -24.52 45.97
N ASN A 628 6.19 -23.75 44.90
CA ASN A 628 7.54 -23.44 44.37
C ASN A 628 8.15 -22.13 44.87
N LYS A 629 7.63 -21.54 45.96
CA LYS A 629 8.23 -20.34 46.59
C LYS A 629 9.04 -20.61 47.86
N THR A 630 9.20 -21.86 48.32
CA THR A 630 9.79 -22.15 49.65
C THR A 630 11.03 -23.07 49.69
N SER A 631 11.68 -23.42 48.57
CA SER A 631 12.86 -24.28 48.62
C SER A 631 14.02 -23.83 47.72
N ASN A 632 14.62 -22.69 48.06
CA ASN A 632 16.01 -22.39 47.70
C ASN A 632 16.69 -21.70 48.89
N GLY A 633 17.31 -22.50 49.76
CA GLY A 633 18.15 -22.04 50.86
C GLY A 633 19.05 -23.18 51.35
N SER A 634 20.36 -22.92 51.43
CA SER A 634 21.45 -23.81 51.90
C SER A 634 21.90 -24.84 50.83
N LYS A 635 23.18 -25.10 50.53
CA LYS A 635 24.44 -24.92 51.29
C LYS A 635 25.65 -24.94 50.34
N GLN A 636 26.67 -24.21 50.78
CA GLN A 636 28.04 -24.04 50.30
C GLN A 636 28.97 -25.25 50.59
N LYS A 637 30.10 -25.29 49.83
CA LYS A 637 31.53 -25.46 50.24
C LYS A 637 32.31 -26.78 50.00
N SER A 638 33.52 -26.55 49.44
CA SER A 638 34.84 -27.21 49.60
C SER A 638 35.16 -28.39 48.66
N LYS A 639 36.35 -28.61 48.08
CA LYS A 639 37.78 -28.19 48.26
C LYS A 639 38.48 -28.17 46.86
N LYS A 640 39.35 -27.21 46.48
CA LYS A 640 40.80 -26.97 46.77
C LYS A 640 41.80 -27.97 46.12
N GLY A 641 42.79 -27.43 45.37
CA GLY A 641 44.10 -28.02 44.99
C GLY A 641 44.39 -27.98 43.47
N GLU A 642 45.00 -26.92 42.91
CA GLU A 642 46.46 -26.65 42.72
C GLU A 642 47.04 -27.21 41.40
N LEU A 643 47.36 -26.32 40.44
CA LEU A 643 48.70 -25.92 39.91
C LEU A 643 49.13 -26.82 38.72
N SER A 644 49.55 -26.33 37.56
CA SER A 644 50.18 -25.05 37.16
C SER A 644 49.82 -24.66 35.73
#